data_AF-A0A2V2RQT9-F1
#
_entry.id   AF-A0A2V2RQT9-F1
#
_cell.length_a   1.000
_cell.length_b   1.000
_cell.length_c   1.000
_cell.angle_alpha   90.00
_cell.angle_beta   90.00
_cell.angle_gamma   90.00
#
_symmetry.space_group_name_H-M   'P 1'
#
loop_
_entity.id
_entity.type
_entity.pdbx_description
1 polymer ?
#
loop_
_entity_poly.entity_id
_entity_poly.type
_entity_poly.pdbx_seq_one_letter_code
_entity_poly.pdbx_strand_id
1 'polypeptide(L)'
;MSPKFLPFFRKYFYFNFILVSSLSLNAIELENVWTPLYKGVDYRFLVKNDNIKIHQIRINNNDSDIDIFVTAPLKDGISTEALKPSTFLSQKKAQIVINGSGYSPSNLTPEGVEKICRSLAIYKGKQYAKNEKENAAFVVLKDGKKKIIKMDELPTYKKDISMAMGAWDYGGMKGLLIDNGEISLSTPKKDYEIKARSAIGISEDGGTLYLVVVEGKPRHQSIFKEFVSASFSMFELAQVMQELGCPRAMTLDAGGSSTLVVENILNNQPLVLNVPSDHKGERAVGSHIGIKAKRIESDEQLKIFRKLQENTALFDLLHRSETALNEIYMNKNDLTQLDHDDITPLDQLYERFGVSPYVDSVLNYNEQFEKNGKTFQQCFVKEDKYGLYCENPKILLKKLGIENDNYRIKADDLHYVQEKQGTIKTGSTLAQIYRDTNKIFYFVQSPKSIRNELIGSKLMSLILGPERTADVKIIEDRPEMIAARMIKGFQLKRDLSGKNVIGSADLDIAMDFLGLTNRSGFNIGHIEVNSKTLTPARVDYSYSFLYEEKDLHSNSDTQDPLDLRLLFSTFKKHSRAEILPTLKKIAEMGDEQIFVEVLRCWTVLSEYNNLSFSLKDAFKLASNLLERKELFAKVLSEIKNHQHNKYRIDVSKLKSKEKKWIEKIKEKRKKFSETLSKNGN
;
A
#
# COMPACT_ATOMS: atom_id res chain seq x y z
N MET A 1 -6.68 13.53 25.97
CA MET A 1 -7.20 12.22 25.52
C MET A 1 -7.24 11.28 26.71
N SER A 2 -8.39 10.66 27.03
CA SER A 2 -8.50 9.71 28.16
C SER A 2 -7.55 8.50 28.01
N PRO A 3 -6.92 8.00 29.09
CA PRO A 3 -6.00 6.84 29.06
C PRO A 3 -6.63 5.55 28.50
N LYS A 4 -7.96 5.44 28.50
CA LYS A 4 -8.68 4.25 28.02
C LYS A 4 -8.77 4.15 26.49
N PHE A 5 -8.55 5.24 25.75
CA PHE A 5 -8.67 5.29 24.27
C PHE A 5 -7.33 5.18 23.52
N LEU A 6 -6.21 5.33 24.22
CA LEU A 6 -4.86 5.22 23.64
C LEU A 6 -4.53 3.83 23.04
N PRO A 7 -5.00 2.70 23.60
CA PRO A 7 -4.78 1.37 23.02
C PRO A 7 -5.55 1.14 21.72
N PHE A 8 -6.76 1.71 21.61
CA PHE A 8 -7.62 1.63 20.42
C PHE A 8 -6.98 2.37 19.25
N PHE A 9 -6.54 3.61 19.49
CA PHE A 9 -5.80 4.41 18.50
C PHE A 9 -4.52 3.71 18.04
N ARG A 10 -3.75 3.10 18.96
CA ARG A 10 -2.51 2.40 18.62
C ARG A 10 -2.72 1.14 17.77
N LYS A 11 -3.73 0.32 18.08
CA LYS A 11 -4.05 -0.90 17.31
C LYS A 11 -4.51 -0.57 15.89
N TYR A 12 -5.32 0.48 15.77
CA TYR A 12 -5.85 0.94 14.49
C TYR A 12 -4.77 1.53 13.59
N PHE A 13 -3.86 2.31 14.17
CA PHE A 13 -2.71 2.88 13.48
C PHE A 13 -1.74 1.79 13.04
N TYR A 14 -1.49 0.78 13.89
CA TYR A 14 -0.65 -0.37 13.52
C TYR A 14 -1.24 -1.17 12.37
N PHE A 15 -2.55 -1.43 12.36
CA PHE A 15 -3.20 -2.21 11.29
C PHE A 15 -3.14 -1.49 9.94
N ASN A 16 -3.45 -0.19 9.90
CA ASN A 16 -3.37 0.62 8.68
C ASN A 16 -1.92 0.86 8.24
N PHE A 17 -0.98 1.06 9.18
CA PHE A 17 0.44 1.26 8.86
C PHE A 17 1.09 -0.01 8.29
N ILE A 18 0.73 -1.20 8.79
CA ILE A 18 1.20 -2.49 8.26
C ILE A 18 0.62 -2.75 6.86
N LEU A 19 -0.65 -2.44 6.62
CA LEU A 19 -1.27 -2.56 5.30
C LEU A 19 -0.61 -1.61 4.28
N VAL A 20 -0.38 -0.34 4.67
CA VAL A 20 0.27 0.66 3.82
C VAL A 20 1.72 0.29 3.53
N SER A 21 2.50 -0.09 4.54
CA SER A 21 3.93 -0.38 4.39
C SER A 21 4.25 -1.68 3.64
N SER A 22 3.36 -2.67 3.66
CA SER A 22 3.52 -3.92 2.90
C SER A 22 3.06 -3.83 1.45
N LEU A 23 2.12 -2.93 1.11
CA LEU A 23 1.53 -2.82 -0.23
C LEU A 23 2.01 -1.58 -1.02
N SER A 24 2.51 -0.54 -0.34
CA SER A 24 3.16 0.62 -0.99
C SER A 24 4.37 0.26 -1.85
N LEU A 25 5.03 -0.86 -1.58
CA LEU A 25 6.12 -1.37 -2.42
C LEU A 25 5.65 -1.80 -3.82
N ASN A 26 4.36 -2.14 -4.00
CA ASN A 26 3.79 -2.54 -5.30
C ASN A 26 2.94 -1.44 -5.95
N ALA A 27 2.40 -0.49 -5.18
CA ALA A 27 1.61 0.63 -5.71
C ALA A 27 2.43 1.59 -6.60
N ILE A 28 3.76 1.64 -6.40
CA ILE A 28 4.69 2.53 -7.10
C ILE A 28 4.83 2.20 -8.60
N GLU A 29 4.52 0.98 -9.05
CA GLU A 29 4.73 0.59 -10.46
C GLU A 29 3.77 1.26 -11.48
N LEU A 30 2.63 1.82 -11.04
CA LEU A 30 1.66 2.52 -11.92
C LEU A 30 1.76 4.04 -11.82
N GLU A 31 2.66 4.56 -10.99
CA GLU A 31 2.78 5.99 -10.78
C GLU A 31 3.46 6.67 -11.96
N ASN A 32 2.82 7.71 -12.49
CA ASN A 32 3.30 8.54 -13.59
C ASN A 32 3.56 7.81 -14.92
N VAL A 33 2.86 6.70 -15.17
CA VAL A 33 2.90 5.96 -16.44
C VAL A 33 1.50 5.89 -17.05
N TRP A 34 1.38 6.17 -18.36
CA TRP A 34 0.14 5.93 -19.10
C TRP A 34 -0.01 4.44 -19.38
N THR A 35 -1.08 3.86 -18.87
CA THR A 35 -1.38 2.42 -18.92
C THR A 35 -2.67 2.20 -19.71
N PRO A 36 -2.69 1.35 -20.75
CA PRO A 36 -3.89 1.10 -21.53
C PRO A 36 -4.97 0.40 -20.69
N LEU A 37 -6.18 0.94 -20.65
CA LEU A 37 -7.35 0.31 -20.00
C LEU A 37 -8.28 -0.36 -21.01
N TYR A 38 -8.51 0.32 -22.13
CA TYR A 38 -9.38 -0.12 -23.22
C TYR A 38 -8.76 0.34 -24.54
N LYS A 39 -9.25 -0.16 -25.67
CA LYS A 39 -8.78 0.29 -26.97
C LYS A 39 -9.01 1.81 -27.09
N GLY A 40 -7.93 2.55 -27.33
CA GLY A 40 -7.95 4.01 -27.45
C GLY A 40 -8.14 4.74 -26.12
N VAL A 41 -8.00 4.08 -24.97
CA VAL A 41 -8.13 4.68 -23.64
C VAL A 41 -6.96 4.26 -22.75
N ASP A 42 -6.22 5.24 -22.25
CA ASP A 42 -5.18 5.02 -21.25
C ASP A 42 -5.49 5.74 -19.94
N TYR A 43 -4.97 5.18 -18.85
CA TYR A 43 -5.06 5.69 -17.49
C TYR A 43 -3.69 6.03 -16.93
N ARG A 44 -3.62 7.09 -16.11
CA ARG A 44 -2.44 7.46 -15.35
C ARG A 44 -2.82 7.89 -13.94
N PHE A 45 -2.09 7.38 -12.97
CA PHE A 45 -2.15 7.81 -11.58
C PHE A 45 -0.92 8.66 -11.23
N LEU A 46 -1.10 9.76 -10.51
CA LEU A 46 -0.02 10.67 -10.09
C LEU A 46 -0.15 11.02 -8.61
N VAL A 47 0.97 11.10 -7.91
CA VAL A 47 1.07 11.77 -6.62
C VAL A 47 1.89 13.05 -6.77
N LYS A 48 1.29 14.22 -6.52
CA LYS A 48 2.00 15.52 -6.46
C LYS A 48 2.21 15.93 -5.00
N ASN A 49 3.32 16.59 -4.68
CA ASN A 49 3.62 17.14 -3.35
C ASN A 49 3.45 16.13 -2.19
N ASP A 50 3.86 14.87 -2.43
CA ASP A 50 3.82 13.72 -1.50
C ASP A 50 2.43 13.26 -1.03
N ASN A 51 1.36 13.97 -1.36
CA ASN A 51 0.01 13.61 -0.91
C ASN A 51 -1.12 14.05 -1.83
N ILE A 52 -0.93 14.55 -3.04
CA ILE A 52 -2.06 14.93 -3.92
C ILE A 52 -2.25 13.84 -4.96
N LYS A 53 -3.34 13.09 -4.84
CA LYS A 53 -3.64 11.96 -5.74
C LYS A 53 -4.50 12.41 -6.91
N ILE A 54 -4.02 12.16 -8.12
CA ILE A 54 -4.64 12.59 -9.37
C ILE A 54 -4.80 11.38 -10.28
N HIS A 55 -6.03 11.19 -10.73
CA HIS A 55 -6.44 10.15 -11.68
C HIS A 55 -6.71 10.80 -13.02
N GLN A 56 -6.08 10.30 -14.07
CA GLN A 56 -6.21 10.86 -15.41
C GLN A 56 -6.55 9.76 -16.39
N ILE A 57 -7.52 10.03 -17.25
CA ILE A 57 -7.86 9.21 -18.41
C ILE A 57 -7.60 10.05 -19.65
N ARG A 58 -6.92 9.48 -20.64
CA ARG A 58 -6.82 10.04 -21.98
C ARG A 58 -7.51 9.12 -22.97
N ILE A 59 -8.29 9.70 -23.86
CA ILE A 59 -9.19 9.01 -24.77
C ILE A 59 -8.89 9.49 -26.19
N ASN A 60 -8.63 8.57 -27.10
CA ASN A 60 -8.52 8.88 -28.53
C ASN A 60 -9.88 9.34 -29.06
N ASN A 61 -10.03 10.66 -29.24
CA ASN A 61 -11.28 11.30 -29.64
C ASN A 61 -11.74 10.89 -31.05
N ASN A 62 -10.81 10.37 -31.86
CA ASN A 62 -11.02 9.97 -33.26
C ASN A 62 -11.24 8.45 -33.43
N ASP A 63 -11.17 7.65 -32.36
CA ASP A 63 -11.41 6.21 -32.46
C ASP A 63 -12.90 5.93 -32.65
N SER A 64 -13.25 5.19 -33.70
CA SER A 64 -14.63 4.81 -34.02
C SER A 64 -15.26 3.87 -32.99
N ASP A 65 -14.44 3.18 -32.20
CA ASP A 65 -14.91 2.28 -31.13
C ASP A 65 -15.24 3.03 -29.82
N ILE A 66 -15.14 4.37 -29.83
CA ILE A 66 -15.39 5.22 -28.65
C ILE A 66 -16.66 6.04 -28.83
N ASP A 67 -17.65 5.73 -27.99
CA ASP A 67 -18.92 6.47 -27.88
C ASP A 67 -19.01 7.16 -26.51
N ILE A 68 -19.46 8.41 -26.49
CA ILE A 68 -19.54 9.23 -25.28
C ILE A 68 -20.97 9.74 -25.15
N PHE A 69 -21.54 9.57 -23.97
CA PHE A 69 -22.91 9.98 -23.69
C PHE A 69 -23.04 10.62 -22.31
N VAL A 70 -24.12 11.38 -22.13
CA VAL A 70 -24.47 12.04 -20.86
C VAL A 70 -25.74 11.44 -20.28
N THR A 71 -26.03 11.76 -19.02
CA THR A 71 -27.29 11.37 -18.38
C THR A 71 -28.50 11.82 -19.19
N ALA A 72 -29.44 10.90 -19.41
CA ALA A 72 -30.72 11.19 -20.04
C ALA A 72 -31.72 11.72 -19.00
N PRO A 73 -32.64 12.63 -19.36
CA PRO A 73 -33.72 13.01 -18.47
C PRO A 73 -34.69 11.84 -18.26
N LEU A 74 -35.41 11.89 -17.15
CA LEU A 74 -36.56 11.04 -16.88
C LEU A 74 -37.72 11.36 -17.84
N LYS A 75 -38.83 10.62 -17.70
CA LYS A 75 -39.99 10.74 -18.60
C LYS A 75 -40.62 12.14 -18.60
N ASP A 76 -40.47 12.89 -17.51
CA ASP A 76 -40.92 14.28 -17.40
C ASP A 76 -40.13 15.24 -18.32
N GLY A 77 -38.98 14.79 -18.85
CA GLY A 77 -38.10 15.56 -19.72
C GLY A 77 -37.36 16.70 -19.03
N ILE A 78 -37.27 16.69 -17.70
CA ILE A 78 -36.64 17.75 -16.89
C ILE A 78 -35.73 17.15 -15.82
N SER A 79 -36.24 16.20 -15.03
CA SER A 79 -35.49 15.59 -13.94
C SER A 79 -34.57 14.46 -14.45
N THR A 80 -33.69 14.02 -13.56
CA THR A 80 -32.72 12.95 -13.74
C THR A 80 -32.77 12.06 -12.51
N GLU A 81 -32.43 10.80 -12.66
CA GLU A 81 -32.33 9.89 -11.53
C GLU A 81 -31.00 10.09 -10.80
N ALA A 82 -31.04 10.22 -9.48
CA ALA A 82 -29.86 10.16 -8.65
C ALA A 82 -29.24 8.77 -8.76
N LEU A 83 -28.09 8.67 -9.40
CA LEU A 83 -27.35 7.42 -9.51
C LEU A 83 -25.92 7.65 -9.06
N LYS A 84 -25.36 6.64 -8.41
CA LYS A 84 -23.93 6.53 -8.23
C LYS A 84 -23.27 6.29 -9.59
N PRO A 85 -22.09 6.88 -9.87
CA PRO A 85 -21.34 6.57 -11.09
C PRO A 85 -21.12 5.07 -11.35
N SER A 86 -20.91 4.26 -10.30
CA SER A 86 -20.85 2.79 -10.41
C SER A 86 -22.17 2.15 -10.87
N THR A 87 -23.30 2.55 -10.29
CA THR A 87 -24.63 2.10 -10.72
C THR A 87 -24.92 2.55 -12.15
N PHE A 88 -24.58 3.79 -12.51
CA PHE A 88 -24.74 4.30 -13.87
C PHE A 88 -23.90 3.50 -14.87
N LEU A 89 -22.66 3.15 -14.52
CA LEU A 89 -21.78 2.31 -15.34
C LEU A 89 -22.44 0.98 -15.66
N SER A 90 -22.92 0.28 -14.64
CA SER A 90 -23.61 -1.02 -14.78
C SER A 90 -24.88 -0.90 -15.62
N GLN A 91 -25.75 0.07 -15.31
CA GLN A 91 -27.03 0.24 -16.00
C GLN A 91 -26.86 0.59 -17.47
N LYS A 92 -25.84 1.38 -17.82
CA LYS A 92 -25.60 1.84 -19.19
C LYS A 92 -24.60 0.96 -19.94
N LYS A 93 -24.04 -0.07 -19.29
CA LYS A 93 -23.00 -0.96 -19.82
C LYS A 93 -21.83 -0.15 -20.40
N ALA A 94 -21.40 0.85 -19.63
CA ALA A 94 -20.26 1.70 -19.98
C ALA A 94 -18.95 1.03 -19.52
N GLN A 95 -17.84 1.45 -20.11
CA GLN A 95 -16.50 1.04 -19.68
C GLN A 95 -15.90 2.05 -18.71
N ILE A 96 -16.29 3.32 -18.81
CA ILE A 96 -15.79 4.41 -17.96
C ILE A 96 -16.95 5.34 -17.66
N VAL A 97 -17.03 5.80 -16.41
CA VAL A 97 -17.96 6.84 -15.98
C VAL A 97 -17.24 7.83 -15.08
N ILE A 98 -17.43 9.11 -15.34
CA ILE A 98 -17.08 10.21 -14.42
C ILE A 98 -18.35 10.96 -14.05
N ASN A 99 -18.38 11.56 -12.86
CA ASN A 99 -19.46 12.46 -12.48
C ASN A 99 -19.59 13.64 -13.47
N GLY A 100 -20.79 14.22 -13.54
CA GLY A 100 -21.10 15.35 -14.42
C GLY A 100 -21.18 16.69 -13.68
N SER A 101 -22.03 17.57 -14.17
CA SER A 101 -22.38 18.88 -13.60
C SER A 101 -23.17 18.82 -12.30
N GLY A 102 -23.27 19.98 -11.64
CA GLY A 102 -24.03 20.16 -10.42
C GLY A 102 -25.54 19.98 -10.60
N TYR A 103 -26.20 19.67 -9.50
CA TYR A 103 -27.60 19.27 -9.47
C TYR A 103 -28.31 19.75 -8.19
N SER A 104 -29.63 19.64 -8.19
CA SER A 104 -30.51 19.92 -7.06
C SER A 104 -31.39 18.71 -6.76
N PRO A 105 -31.60 18.32 -5.49
CA PRO A 105 -30.94 18.85 -4.32
C PRO A 105 -29.48 18.33 -4.21
N SER A 106 -28.58 19.16 -3.66
CA SER A 106 -27.12 18.92 -3.64
C SER A 106 -26.62 18.15 -2.41
N ASN A 107 -27.51 17.87 -1.46
CA ASN A 107 -27.24 17.04 -0.29
C ASN A 107 -27.12 15.55 -0.66
N LEU A 108 -26.62 14.76 0.29
CA LEU A 108 -26.59 13.30 0.22
C LEU A 108 -28.03 12.78 0.14
N THR A 109 -28.42 12.24 -1.02
CA THR A 109 -29.70 11.58 -1.23
C THR A 109 -29.47 10.11 -1.61
N PRO A 110 -30.41 9.21 -1.28
CA PRO A 110 -30.41 7.85 -1.83
C PRO A 110 -30.43 7.84 -3.37
N GLU A 111 -30.04 6.71 -3.96
CA GLU A 111 -30.25 6.46 -5.40
C GLU A 111 -31.76 6.37 -5.72
N GLY A 112 -32.12 6.65 -6.97
CA GLY A 112 -33.50 6.65 -7.44
C GLY A 112 -34.27 7.96 -7.17
N VAL A 113 -33.75 8.83 -6.31
CA VAL A 113 -34.36 10.14 -6.04
C VAL A 113 -34.22 11.06 -7.25
N GLU A 114 -35.28 11.78 -7.60
CA GLU A 114 -35.24 12.75 -8.69
C GLU A 114 -34.32 13.93 -8.37
N LYS A 115 -33.50 14.30 -9.35
CA LYS A 115 -32.59 15.44 -9.31
C LYS A 115 -32.77 16.30 -10.54
N ILE A 116 -32.50 17.59 -10.40
CA ILE A 116 -32.53 18.56 -11.51
C ILE A 116 -31.09 18.99 -11.78
N CYS A 117 -30.63 18.83 -13.02
CA CYS A 117 -29.34 19.38 -13.46
C CYS A 117 -29.37 20.92 -13.36
N ARG A 118 -28.34 21.50 -12.74
CA ARG A 118 -28.25 22.96 -12.53
C ARG A 118 -27.44 23.69 -13.60
N SER A 119 -26.97 22.99 -14.62
CA SER A 119 -26.20 23.49 -15.76
C SER A 119 -26.94 23.18 -17.07
N LEU A 120 -26.45 23.67 -18.21
CA LEU A 120 -26.88 23.19 -19.53
C LEU A 120 -26.84 21.66 -19.54
N ALA A 121 -27.95 21.07 -19.98
CA ALA A 121 -27.99 19.65 -20.26
C ALA A 121 -28.83 19.40 -21.50
N ILE A 122 -28.23 18.73 -22.48
CA ILE A 122 -28.85 18.36 -23.75
C ILE A 122 -28.69 16.86 -23.94
N TYR A 123 -29.76 16.17 -24.29
CA TYR A 123 -29.73 14.76 -24.64
C TYR A 123 -30.56 14.51 -25.90
N LYS A 124 -29.97 13.83 -26.89
CA LYS A 124 -30.55 13.62 -28.23
C LYS A 124 -31.08 14.91 -28.87
N GLY A 125 -30.33 16.00 -28.73
CA GLY A 125 -30.66 17.34 -29.25
C GLY A 125 -31.76 18.08 -28.48
N LYS A 126 -32.38 17.48 -27.46
CA LYS A 126 -33.37 18.13 -26.61
C LYS A 126 -32.70 18.66 -25.34
N GLN A 127 -32.77 19.97 -25.16
CA GLN A 127 -32.35 20.62 -23.92
C GLN A 127 -33.38 20.35 -22.82
N TYR A 128 -32.92 19.87 -21.66
CA TYR A 128 -33.77 19.58 -20.50
C TYR A 128 -33.37 20.36 -19.23
N ALA A 129 -32.20 21.01 -19.24
CA ALA A 129 -31.79 21.95 -18.20
C ALA A 129 -31.14 23.20 -18.82
N LYS A 130 -31.31 24.35 -18.16
CA LYS A 130 -30.74 25.64 -18.55
C LYS A 130 -30.10 26.27 -17.32
N ASN A 131 -28.89 26.81 -17.48
CA ASN A 131 -28.26 27.67 -16.50
C ASN A 131 -27.68 28.89 -17.19
N GLU A 132 -27.90 30.06 -16.59
CA GLU A 132 -27.44 31.33 -17.17
C GLU A 132 -26.10 31.76 -16.59
N LYS A 133 -25.57 31.02 -15.60
CA LYS A 133 -24.34 31.37 -14.88
C LYS A 133 -23.10 30.56 -15.28
N GLU A 134 -23.25 29.56 -16.15
CA GLU A 134 -22.11 28.83 -16.69
C GLU A 134 -21.46 29.59 -17.85
N ASN A 135 -20.17 29.37 -18.08
CA ASN A 135 -19.43 30.01 -19.17
C ASN A 135 -18.84 29.02 -20.18
N ALA A 136 -18.98 27.72 -19.93
CA ALA A 136 -18.53 26.67 -20.85
C ALA A 136 -19.44 25.43 -20.79
N ALA A 137 -19.42 24.66 -21.87
CA ALA A 137 -20.06 23.35 -21.94
C ALA A 137 -19.22 22.37 -22.75
N PHE A 138 -19.23 21.11 -22.31
CA PHE A 138 -18.80 19.98 -23.10
C PHE A 138 -19.94 19.57 -24.01
N VAL A 139 -19.68 19.44 -25.30
CA VAL A 139 -20.68 19.10 -26.30
C VAL A 139 -20.20 17.93 -27.16
N VAL A 140 -21.15 17.05 -27.47
CA VAL A 140 -21.02 15.99 -28.47
C VAL A 140 -21.95 16.36 -29.62
N LEU A 141 -21.37 16.60 -30.79
CA LEU A 141 -22.10 16.94 -32.00
C LEU A 141 -22.71 15.69 -32.64
N LYS A 142 -23.69 15.89 -33.53
CA LYS A 142 -24.37 14.81 -34.28
C LYS A 142 -23.41 14.02 -35.18
N ASP A 143 -22.31 14.64 -35.62
CA ASP A 143 -21.24 13.98 -36.38
C ASP A 143 -20.25 13.22 -35.48
N GLY A 144 -20.50 13.17 -34.16
CA GLY A 144 -19.67 12.48 -33.18
C GLY A 144 -18.47 13.28 -32.67
N LYS A 145 -18.20 14.49 -33.19
CA LYS A 145 -17.11 15.33 -32.69
C LYS A 145 -17.42 15.87 -31.30
N LYS A 146 -16.41 15.88 -30.44
CA LYS A 146 -16.51 16.41 -29.09
C LYS A 146 -15.76 17.75 -28.99
N LYS A 147 -16.33 18.71 -28.27
CA LYS A 147 -15.77 20.07 -28.10
C LYS A 147 -16.04 20.59 -26.69
N ILE A 148 -15.20 21.52 -26.25
CA ILE A 148 -15.50 22.43 -25.15
C ILE A 148 -15.76 23.80 -25.76
N ILE A 149 -17.01 24.26 -25.64
CA ILE A 149 -17.45 25.54 -26.18
C ILE A 149 -17.69 26.51 -25.04
N LYS A 150 -17.53 27.80 -25.33
CA LYS A 150 -18.03 28.85 -24.44
C LYS A 150 -19.54 29.01 -24.63
N MET A 151 -20.23 29.53 -23.62
CA MET A 151 -21.70 29.64 -23.69
C MET A 151 -22.19 30.67 -24.71
N ASP A 152 -21.38 31.67 -25.04
CA ASP A 152 -21.63 32.62 -26.15
C ASP A 152 -21.53 31.95 -27.54
N GLU A 153 -20.81 30.84 -27.65
CA GLU A 153 -20.71 30.01 -28.86
C GLU A 153 -21.88 29.02 -28.99
N LEU A 154 -22.68 28.80 -27.94
CA LEU A 154 -23.80 27.85 -27.95
C LEU A 154 -24.79 28.09 -29.11
N PRO A 155 -25.23 29.31 -29.45
CA PRO A 155 -26.15 29.55 -30.56
C PRO A 155 -25.64 29.00 -31.90
N THR A 156 -24.33 29.05 -32.14
CA THR A 156 -23.69 28.54 -33.35
C THR A 156 -23.81 27.02 -33.46
N TYR A 157 -23.61 26.31 -32.35
CA TYR A 157 -23.59 24.85 -32.32
C TYR A 157 -24.95 24.22 -32.00
N LYS A 158 -25.92 24.98 -31.46
CA LYS A 158 -27.15 24.44 -30.84
C LYS A 158 -27.91 23.43 -31.71
N LYS A 159 -27.95 23.64 -33.02
CA LYS A 159 -28.66 22.75 -33.96
C LYS A 159 -27.93 21.43 -34.21
N ASP A 160 -26.62 21.41 -34.01
CA ASP A 160 -25.73 20.29 -34.31
C ASP A 160 -25.35 19.49 -33.05
N ILE A 161 -25.67 20.00 -31.86
CA ILE A 161 -25.45 19.30 -30.60
C ILE A 161 -26.41 18.11 -30.48
N SER A 162 -25.85 16.92 -30.25
CA SER A 162 -26.59 15.74 -29.84
C SER A 162 -26.68 15.66 -28.32
N MET A 163 -25.56 15.89 -27.64
CA MET A 163 -25.48 15.84 -26.18
C MET A 163 -24.64 16.99 -25.66
N ALA A 164 -24.99 17.54 -24.50
CA ALA A 164 -24.19 18.57 -23.85
C ALA A 164 -24.32 18.51 -22.35
N MET A 165 -23.27 18.99 -21.69
CA MET A 165 -23.18 19.13 -20.26
C MET A 165 -22.43 20.42 -19.93
N GLY A 166 -23.06 21.33 -19.19
CA GLY A 166 -22.47 22.61 -18.80
C GLY A 166 -21.48 22.50 -17.65
N ALA A 167 -20.51 23.39 -17.59
CA ALA A 167 -19.56 23.44 -16.48
C ALA A 167 -20.24 23.82 -15.16
N TRP A 168 -19.68 23.39 -14.02
CA TRP A 168 -20.24 23.72 -12.71
C TRP A 168 -19.16 23.89 -11.62
N ASP A 169 -19.31 24.92 -10.78
CA ASP A 169 -18.71 24.97 -9.44
C ASP A 169 -19.68 25.64 -8.45
N TYR A 170 -19.54 25.30 -7.18
CA TYR A 170 -20.32 25.84 -6.08
C TYR A 170 -19.97 27.32 -5.84
N GLY A 171 -20.99 28.16 -5.62
CA GLY A 171 -20.80 29.60 -5.35
C GLY A 171 -20.97 30.54 -6.56
N GLY A 172 -21.48 30.04 -7.69
CA GLY A 172 -21.78 30.89 -8.86
C GLY A 172 -20.54 31.30 -9.66
N MET A 173 -19.45 30.56 -9.51
CA MET A 173 -18.20 30.79 -10.21
C MET A 173 -18.27 30.24 -11.64
N LYS A 174 -17.49 30.86 -12.53
CA LYS A 174 -17.31 30.42 -13.91
C LYS A 174 -16.57 29.08 -13.94
N GLY A 175 -17.06 28.12 -14.72
CA GLY A 175 -16.53 26.75 -14.78
C GLY A 175 -15.51 26.46 -15.89
N LEU A 176 -15.22 27.42 -16.77
CA LEU A 176 -14.10 27.34 -17.71
C LEU A 176 -12.77 27.51 -16.96
N LEU A 177 -11.90 26.50 -17.06
CA LEU A 177 -10.60 26.48 -16.40
C LEU A 177 -9.52 27.10 -17.28
N ILE A 178 -9.50 26.73 -18.56
CA ILE A 178 -8.54 27.17 -19.56
C ILE A 178 -9.30 27.75 -20.76
N ASP A 179 -8.87 28.89 -21.29
CA ASP A 179 -9.29 29.43 -22.59
C ASP A 179 -8.06 29.85 -23.39
N ASN A 180 -7.99 29.46 -24.66
CA ASN A 180 -6.84 29.67 -25.55
C ASN A 180 -5.49 29.27 -24.92
N GLY A 181 -5.46 28.20 -24.14
CA GLY A 181 -4.25 27.69 -23.48
C GLY A 181 -3.86 28.44 -22.18
N GLU A 182 -4.59 29.49 -21.81
CA GLU A 182 -4.35 30.27 -20.59
C GLU A 182 -5.39 30.00 -19.51
N ILE A 183 -4.98 30.10 -18.24
CA ILE A 183 -5.86 29.91 -17.09
C ILE A 183 -6.91 31.03 -17.05
N SER A 184 -8.19 30.67 -17.15
CA SER A 184 -9.34 31.58 -17.34
C SER A 184 -10.29 31.58 -16.13
N LEU A 185 -9.77 31.79 -14.92
CA LEU A 185 -10.57 31.81 -13.69
C LEU A 185 -11.09 33.22 -13.36
N SER A 186 -12.37 33.33 -12.97
CA SER A 186 -13.02 34.63 -12.71
C SER A 186 -12.54 35.35 -11.45
N THR A 187 -11.81 34.68 -10.55
CA THR A 187 -11.21 35.31 -9.38
C THR A 187 -9.85 34.65 -9.09
N PRO A 188 -8.75 35.39 -8.85
CA PRO A 188 -7.41 34.80 -8.62
C PRO A 188 -7.09 34.52 -7.13
N LYS A 189 -8.06 34.60 -6.21
CA LYS A 189 -7.74 34.49 -4.77
C LYS A 189 -7.45 33.03 -4.35
N LYS A 190 -6.35 32.85 -3.63
CA LYS A 190 -5.88 31.61 -2.95
C LYS A 190 -6.86 31.01 -1.92
N ASP A 191 -8.04 31.59 -1.73
CA ASP A 191 -9.03 31.19 -0.70
C ASP A 191 -10.15 30.28 -1.25
N TYR A 192 -10.00 29.69 -2.44
CA TYR A 192 -10.97 28.72 -2.94
C TYR A 192 -10.96 27.46 -2.11
N GLU A 193 -12.16 27.00 -1.73
CA GLU A 193 -12.38 25.72 -1.03
C GLU A 193 -11.53 24.61 -1.65
N ILE A 194 -10.53 24.17 -0.89
CA ILE A 194 -9.70 23.01 -1.17
C ILE A 194 -10.58 21.78 -1.01
N LYS A 195 -11.07 21.22 -2.12
CA LYS A 195 -11.96 20.04 -2.15
C LYS A 195 -11.60 19.10 -3.29
N ALA A 196 -12.15 17.89 -3.30
CA ALA A 196 -12.02 16.98 -4.43
C ALA A 196 -12.52 17.66 -5.71
N ARG A 197 -11.89 17.41 -6.85
CA ARG A 197 -12.20 18.10 -8.12
C ARG A 197 -12.31 17.10 -9.26
N SER A 198 -13.13 17.44 -10.26
CA SER A 198 -13.23 16.72 -11.53
C SER A 198 -13.18 17.71 -12.69
N ALA A 199 -12.54 17.33 -13.79
CA ALA A 199 -12.43 18.18 -14.98
C ALA A 199 -12.43 17.37 -16.28
N ILE A 200 -12.73 18.08 -17.36
CA ILE A 200 -12.67 17.58 -18.74
C ILE A 200 -11.98 18.60 -19.63
N GLY A 201 -11.15 18.13 -20.54
CA GLY A 201 -10.35 18.95 -21.45
C GLY A 201 -10.12 18.24 -22.78
N ILE A 202 -9.89 19.00 -23.84
CA ILE A 202 -9.53 18.45 -25.15
C ILE A 202 -8.19 19.06 -25.53
N SER A 203 -7.26 18.21 -25.97
CA SER A 203 -5.95 18.59 -26.53
C SER A 203 -6.05 19.55 -27.71
N GLU A 204 -4.97 20.28 -27.98
CA GLU A 204 -4.90 21.28 -29.05
C GLU A 204 -5.24 20.74 -30.45
N ASP A 205 -4.76 19.53 -30.76
CA ASP A 205 -5.03 18.87 -32.03
C ASP A 205 -6.46 18.28 -32.13
N GLY A 206 -7.23 18.34 -31.03
CA GLY A 206 -8.56 17.75 -30.91
C GLY A 206 -8.56 16.22 -30.87
N GLY A 207 -7.41 15.56 -30.91
CA GLY A 207 -7.26 14.11 -31.03
C GLY A 207 -7.40 13.38 -29.71
N THR A 208 -7.17 14.06 -28.59
CA THR A 208 -7.25 13.48 -27.24
C THR A 208 -8.25 14.23 -26.35
N LEU A 209 -9.18 13.50 -25.76
CA LEU A 209 -10.05 13.95 -24.67
C LEU A 209 -9.46 13.48 -23.33
N TYR A 210 -9.37 14.40 -22.36
CA TYR A 210 -8.88 14.12 -21.02
C TYR A 210 -10.01 14.20 -20.00
N LEU A 211 -10.05 13.22 -19.09
CA LEU A 211 -10.84 13.25 -17.87
C LEU A 211 -9.87 13.24 -16.68
N VAL A 212 -10.12 14.11 -15.70
CA VAL A 212 -9.26 14.23 -14.52
C VAL A 212 -10.12 14.21 -13.26
N VAL A 213 -9.72 13.41 -12.27
CA VAL A 213 -10.26 13.45 -10.91
C VAL A 213 -9.10 13.64 -9.94
N VAL A 214 -9.23 14.60 -9.04
CA VAL A 214 -8.31 14.86 -7.93
C VAL A 214 -9.02 14.48 -6.65
N GLU A 215 -8.42 13.55 -5.90
CA GLU A 215 -8.95 13.16 -4.59
C GLU A 215 -8.88 14.33 -3.61
N GLY A 216 -9.89 14.46 -2.76
CA GLY A 216 -9.95 15.50 -1.75
C GLY A 216 -10.01 14.94 -0.33
N LYS A 217 -9.68 15.79 0.63
CA LYS A 217 -9.83 15.46 2.05
C LYS A 217 -11.29 15.10 2.37
N PRO A 218 -11.55 14.06 3.18
CA PRO A 218 -12.89 13.83 3.69
C PRO A 218 -13.38 15.09 4.42
N ARG A 219 -14.68 15.40 4.32
CA ARG A 219 -15.26 16.67 4.82
C ARG A 219 -15.11 16.91 6.33
N HIS A 220 -14.62 15.93 7.10
CA HIS A 220 -14.32 16.07 8.52
C HIS A 220 -12.82 16.34 8.70
N GLN A 221 -12.47 17.35 9.51
CA GLN A 221 -11.08 17.71 9.80
C GLN A 221 -10.29 16.47 10.24
N SER A 222 -9.43 15.98 9.34
CA SER A 222 -8.51 14.90 9.67
C SER A 222 -7.45 15.39 10.65
N ILE A 223 -7.26 14.61 11.71
CA ILE A 223 -6.21 14.79 12.72
C ILE A 223 -4.85 14.33 12.15
N PHE A 224 -4.85 13.63 11.01
CA PHE A 224 -3.69 13.05 10.33
C PHE A 224 -3.39 13.79 9.02
N LYS A 225 -2.86 15.01 9.11
CA LYS A 225 -2.55 15.86 7.95
C LYS A 225 -1.59 15.26 6.92
N GLU A 226 -0.83 14.23 7.28
CA GLU A 226 0.27 13.67 6.49
C GLU A 226 -0.13 12.47 5.60
N PHE A 227 -1.30 11.86 5.80
CA PHE A 227 -1.73 10.65 5.05
C PHE A 227 -2.95 10.86 4.13
N VAL A 228 -3.62 12.02 4.22
CA VAL A 228 -4.82 12.34 3.43
C VAL A 228 -4.43 13.01 2.13
N SER A 229 -5.14 12.68 1.03
CA SER A 229 -4.95 13.40 -0.21
C SER A 229 -5.15 14.90 0.01
N ALA A 230 -4.15 15.75 -0.24
CA ALA A 230 -4.38 17.19 -0.24
C ALA A 230 -5.26 17.53 -1.46
N SER A 231 -6.34 18.26 -1.23
CA SER A 231 -7.25 18.62 -2.33
C SER A 231 -6.68 19.77 -3.15
N PHE A 232 -7.28 20.03 -4.32
CA PHE A 232 -6.90 21.15 -5.17
C PHE A 232 -7.85 22.35 -5.04
N SER A 233 -7.25 23.53 -5.12
CA SER A 233 -7.91 24.74 -5.58
C SER A 233 -8.26 24.62 -7.07
N MET A 234 -9.17 25.46 -7.54
CA MET A 234 -9.52 25.51 -8.96
C MET A 234 -8.33 25.92 -9.85
N PHE A 235 -7.40 26.72 -9.31
CA PHE A 235 -6.17 27.12 -10.00
C PHE A 235 -5.23 25.93 -10.24
N GLU A 236 -5.00 25.09 -9.22
CA GLU A 236 -4.17 23.90 -9.36
C GLU A 236 -4.78 22.88 -10.33
N LEU A 237 -6.11 22.74 -10.33
CA LEU A 237 -6.81 21.94 -11.33
C LEU A 237 -6.60 22.51 -12.74
N ALA A 238 -6.70 23.83 -12.92
CA ALA A 238 -6.43 24.47 -14.21
C ALA A 238 -4.97 24.24 -14.66
N GLN A 239 -3.99 24.37 -13.76
CA GLN A 239 -2.59 24.05 -14.07
C GLN A 239 -2.42 22.61 -14.59
N VAL A 240 -3.10 21.62 -13.99
CA VAL A 240 -3.07 20.25 -14.50
C VAL A 240 -3.66 20.15 -15.92
N MET A 241 -4.77 20.83 -16.18
CA MET A 241 -5.36 20.83 -17.53
C MET A 241 -4.46 21.55 -18.55
N GLN A 242 -3.76 22.60 -18.13
CA GLN A 242 -2.77 23.32 -18.95
C GLN A 242 -1.54 22.43 -19.25
N GLU A 243 -1.02 21.72 -18.25
CA GLU A 243 0.08 20.74 -18.41
C GLU A 243 -0.28 19.59 -19.38
N LEU A 244 -1.57 19.24 -19.45
CA LEU A 244 -2.10 18.27 -20.42
C LEU A 244 -2.25 18.86 -21.85
N GLY A 245 -1.90 20.13 -22.06
CA GLY A 245 -1.95 20.78 -23.38
C GLY A 245 -3.36 21.07 -23.88
N CYS A 246 -4.32 21.27 -22.97
CA CYS A 246 -5.69 21.60 -23.36
C CYS A 246 -5.83 23.10 -23.64
N PRO A 247 -6.11 23.56 -24.87
CA PRO A 247 -6.44 24.97 -25.13
C PRO A 247 -7.76 25.38 -24.47
N ARG A 248 -8.67 24.43 -24.21
CA ARG A 248 -9.87 24.63 -23.41
C ARG A 248 -10.11 23.46 -22.48
N ALA A 249 -10.49 23.77 -21.25
CA ALA A 249 -10.87 22.79 -20.23
C ALA A 249 -11.91 23.40 -19.30
N MET A 250 -12.76 22.56 -18.73
CA MET A 250 -13.80 22.99 -17.79
C MET A 250 -13.90 22.06 -16.59
N THR A 251 -14.37 22.59 -15.46
CA THR A 251 -14.64 21.82 -14.25
C THR A 251 -16.02 21.16 -14.32
N LEU A 252 -16.10 19.98 -13.72
CA LEU A 252 -17.32 19.25 -13.41
C LEU A 252 -17.66 19.47 -11.92
N ASP A 253 -18.76 18.86 -11.44
CA ASP A 253 -19.13 18.98 -10.04
C ASP A 253 -18.03 18.43 -9.12
N ALA A 254 -17.89 19.06 -7.96
CA ALA A 254 -16.74 18.91 -7.06
C ALA A 254 -17.12 18.30 -5.69
N GLY A 255 -16.13 18.13 -4.81
CA GLY A 255 -16.30 17.52 -3.50
C GLY A 255 -16.73 16.06 -3.64
N GLY A 256 -17.61 15.57 -2.75
CA GLY A 256 -18.02 14.15 -2.77
C GLY A 256 -18.76 13.67 -4.03
N SER A 257 -19.05 14.55 -4.99
CA SER A 257 -19.50 14.13 -6.33
C SER A 257 -18.34 13.58 -7.17
N SER A 258 -17.10 14.01 -6.91
CA SER A 258 -15.92 13.71 -7.73
C SER A 258 -15.59 12.23 -7.70
N THR A 259 -15.95 11.51 -8.77
CA THR A 259 -15.80 10.05 -8.83
C THR A 259 -15.52 9.61 -10.26
N LEU A 260 -14.54 8.74 -10.44
CA LEU A 260 -14.15 8.07 -11.67
C LEU A 260 -14.26 6.56 -11.47
N VAL A 261 -14.99 5.90 -12.36
CA VAL A 261 -15.29 4.46 -12.28
C VAL A 261 -15.00 3.82 -13.63
N VAL A 262 -14.46 2.61 -13.61
CA VAL A 262 -14.25 1.79 -14.81
C VAL A 262 -14.90 0.42 -14.66
N GLU A 263 -15.23 -0.23 -15.77
CA GLU A 263 -15.63 -1.64 -15.78
C GLU A 263 -14.41 -2.52 -15.46
N ASN A 264 -14.49 -3.34 -14.42
CA ASN A 264 -13.43 -4.30 -14.13
C ASN A 264 -13.56 -5.51 -15.06
N ILE A 265 -12.60 -5.71 -15.95
CA ILE A 265 -12.65 -6.84 -16.89
C ILE A 265 -12.49 -8.21 -16.20
N LEU A 266 -12.02 -8.25 -14.95
CA LEU A 266 -11.84 -9.50 -14.19
C LEU A 266 -13.17 -10.15 -13.81
N ASN A 267 -14.19 -9.34 -13.49
CA ASN A 267 -15.46 -9.81 -12.94
C ASN A 267 -16.69 -9.06 -13.50
N ASN A 268 -16.50 -8.16 -14.47
CA ASN A 268 -17.51 -7.31 -15.07
C ASN A 268 -18.26 -6.42 -14.04
N GLN A 269 -17.62 -6.10 -12.92
CA GLN A 269 -18.18 -5.20 -11.90
C GLN A 269 -17.57 -3.80 -11.99
N PRO A 270 -18.28 -2.74 -11.58
CA PRO A 270 -17.69 -1.41 -11.48
C PRO A 270 -16.51 -1.38 -10.49
N LEU A 271 -15.44 -0.70 -10.88
CA LEU A 271 -14.27 -0.41 -10.06
C LEU A 271 -14.08 1.10 -9.96
N VAL A 272 -14.27 1.64 -8.75
CA VAL A 272 -14.03 3.06 -8.47
C VAL A 272 -12.53 3.29 -8.36
N LEU A 273 -11.97 4.15 -9.20
CA LEU A 273 -10.52 4.35 -9.29
C LEU A 273 -9.97 5.30 -8.24
N ASN A 274 -10.77 6.28 -7.82
CA ASN A 274 -10.41 7.25 -6.79
C ASN A 274 -11.19 6.99 -5.50
N VAL A 275 -10.76 7.60 -4.41
CA VAL A 275 -11.49 7.62 -3.14
C VAL A 275 -12.46 8.82 -3.13
N PRO A 276 -13.79 8.59 -3.11
CA PRO A 276 -14.77 9.68 -2.97
C PRO A 276 -14.67 10.36 -1.61
N SER A 277 -14.83 11.68 -1.55
CA SER A 277 -14.59 12.44 -0.31
C SER A 277 -15.76 12.45 0.69
N ASP A 278 -16.89 11.81 0.37
CA ASP A 278 -18.01 11.67 1.31
C ASP A 278 -17.81 10.41 2.18
N HIS A 279 -18.17 10.51 3.46
CA HIS A 279 -17.97 9.44 4.44
C HIS A 279 -18.70 8.12 4.09
N LYS A 280 -19.80 8.19 3.33
CA LYS A 280 -20.56 7.01 2.85
C LYS A 280 -20.02 6.44 1.54
N GLY A 281 -18.87 6.92 1.07
CA GLY A 281 -18.30 6.59 -0.23
C GLY A 281 -18.94 7.38 -1.36
N GLU A 282 -19.12 6.72 -2.50
CA GLU A 282 -19.63 7.31 -3.72
C GLU A 282 -21.01 7.95 -3.54
N ARG A 283 -21.15 9.20 -3.98
CA ARG A 283 -22.42 9.94 -3.92
C ARG A 283 -23.29 9.62 -5.13
N ALA A 284 -24.59 9.48 -4.89
CA ALA A 284 -25.58 9.54 -5.97
C ALA A 284 -25.69 10.96 -6.53
N VAL A 285 -25.28 11.15 -7.79
CA VAL A 285 -25.25 12.44 -8.49
C VAL A 285 -26.38 12.53 -9.52
N GLY A 286 -26.76 13.75 -9.91
CA GLY A 286 -27.81 13.98 -10.91
C GLY A 286 -27.32 13.96 -12.36
N SER A 287 -26.00 13.89 -12.59
CA SER A 287 -25.47 13.87 -13.95
C SER A 287 -24.12 13.18 -14.03
N HIS A 288 -23.84 12.59 -15.19
CA HIS A 288 -22.72 11.71 -15.47
C HIS A 288 -22.26 11.87 -16.92
N ILE A 289 -20.98 11.57 -17.16
CA ILE A 289 -20.44 11.35 -18.50
C ILE A 289 -20.01 9.87 -18.56
N GLY A 290 -20.61 9.11 -19.48
CA GLY A 290 -20.29 7.71 -19.73
C GLY A 290 -19.55 7.53 -21.05
N ILE A 291 -18.62 6.58 -21.07
CA ILE A 291 -17.82 6.22 -22.24
C ILE A 291 -17.97 4.73 -22.49
N LYS A 292 -18.32 4.37 -23.72
CA LYS A 292 -18.19 3.00 -24.23
C LYS A 292 -16.88 2.89 -24.99
N ALA A 293 -16.14 1.83 -24.71
CA ALA A 293 -14.88 1.52 -25.36
C ALA A 293 -14.74 0.01 -25.52
N LYS A 294 -13.99 -0.42 -26.53
CA LYS A 294 -13.73 -1.84 -26.74
C LYS A 294 -12.67 -2.36 -25.77
N ARG A 295 -12.92 -3.52 -25.15
CA ARG A 295 -11.94 -4.19 -24.29
C ARG A 295 -10.68 -4.58 -25.06
N ILE A 296 -9.57 -4.57 -24.34
CA ILE A 296 -8.31 -5.19 -24.78
C ILE A 296 -8.28 -6.57 -24.15
N GLU A 297 -8.35 -7.61 -24.98
CA GLU A 297 -8.27 -9.00 -24.50
C GLU A 297 -6.80 -9.43 -24.47
N SER A 298 -6.15 -9.33 -23.31
CA SER A 298 -4.77 -9.82 -23.11
C SER A 298 -4.48 -10.13 -21.65
N ASP A 299 -3.51 -11.03 -21.41
CA ASP A 299 -3.02 -11.33 -20.04
C ASP A 299 -2.41 -10.11 -19.37
N GLU A 300 -1.80 -9.21 -20.14
CA GLU A 300 -1.28 -7.94 -19.66
C GLU A 300 -2.43 -7.06 -19.13
N GLN A 301 -3.57 -7.04 -19.82
CA GLN A 301 -4.75 -6.31 -19.37
C GLN A 301 -5.29 -6.86 -18.04
N LEU A 302 -5.35 -8.19 -17.88
CA LEU A 302 -5.79 -8.81 -16.63
C LEU A 302 -4.85 -8.45 -15.47
N LYS A 303 -3.53 -8.40 -15.71
CA LYS A 303 -2.54 -7.97 -14.71
C LYS A 303 -2.73 -6.51 -14.31
N ILE A 304 -2.99 -5.61 -15.27
CA ILE A 304 -3.27 -4.19 -15.01
C ILE A 304 -4.49 -4.07 -14.09
N PHE A 305 -5.60 -4.74 -14.41
CA PHE A 305 -6.83 -4.64 -13.61
C PHE A 305 -6.70 -5.27 -12.22
N ARG A 306 -5.90 -6.33 -12.04
CA ARG A 306 -5.60 -6.88 -10.70
C ARG A 306 -4.90 -5.84 -9.82
N LYS A 307 -3.86 -5.19 -10.36
CA LYS A 307 -3.14 -4.12 -9.66
C LYS A 307 -4.03 -2.93 -9.34
N LEU A 308 -4.89 -2.51 -10.27
CA LEU A 308 -5.85 -1.44 -10.03
C LEU A 308 -6.82 -1.81 -8.90
N GLN A 309 -7.40 -3.00 -8.93
CA GLN A 309 -8.32 -3.48 -7.91
C GLN A 309 -7.66 -3.53 -6.52
N GLU A 310 -6.45 -4.07 -6.42
CA GLU A 310 -5.66 -4.10 -5.17
C GLU A 310 -5.39 -2.70 -4.62
N ASN A 311 -4.95 -1.77 -5.48
CA ASN A 311 -4.66 -0.39 -5.07
C ASN A 311 -5.92 0.35 -4.60
N THR A 312 -7.03 0.22 -5.32
CA THR A 312 -8.29 0.89 -4.95
C THR A 312 -8.88 0.35 -3.65
N ALA A 313 -8.81 -0.97 -3.42
CA ALA A 313 -9.30 -1.59 -2.19
C ALA A 313 -8.48 -1.12 -0.97
N LEU A 314 -7.17 -0.99 -1.14
CA LEU A 314 -6.26 -0.47 -0.12
C LEU A 314 -6.59 0.99 0.24
N PHE A 315 -6.73 1.86 -0.76
CA PHE A 315 -6.99 3.28 -0.53
C PHE A 315 -8.38 3.53 0.09
N ASP A 316 -9.41 2.80 -0.34
CA ASP A 316 -10.76 2.89 0.25
C ASP A 316 -10.74 2.43 1.72
N LEU A 317 -10.08 1.31 2.01
CA LEU A 317 -9.97 0.79 3.38
C LEU A 317 -9.25 1.78 4.31
N LEU A 318 -8.16 2.39 3.85
CA LEU A 318 -7.42 3.41 4.61
C LEU A 318 -8.30 4.65 4.87
N HIS A 319 -9.03 5.09 3.86
CA HIS A 319 -9.87 6.28 3.95
C HIS A 319 -11.07 6.10 4.88
N ARG A 320 -11.81 4.99 4.75
CA ARG A 320 -12.92 4.65 5.66
C ARG A 320 -12.41 4.47 7.07
N SER A 321 -11.23 3.87 7.19
CA SER A 321 -10.59 3.72 8.48
C SER A 321 -10.32 5.10 9.12
N GLU A 322 -9.73 6.03 8.39
CA GLU A 322 -9.45 7.34 8.93
C GLU A 322 -10.71 8.14 9.27
N THR A 323 -11.76 8.02 8.45
CA THR A 323 -13.06 8.66 8.67
C THR A 323 -13.71 8.20 9.98
N ALA A 324 -13.73 6.88 10.24
CA ALA A 324 -14.25 6.32 11.48
C ALA A 324 -13.49 6.83 12.72
N LEU A 325 -12.16 6.98 12.64
CA LEU A 325 -11.37 7.56 13.74
C LEU A 325 -11.69 9.04 13.98
N ASN A 326 -11.85 9.82 12.91
CA ASN A 326 -12.14 11.25 13.02
C ASN A 326 -13.51 11.49 13.64
N GLU A 327 -14.54 10.68 13.32
CA GLU A 327 -15.85 10.79 13.96
C GLU A 327 -15.82 10.40 15.44
N ILE A 328 -15.10 9.34 15.81
CA ILE A 328 -14.88 8.95 17.22
C ILE A 328 -14.17 10.08 17.99
N TYR A 329 -13.26 10.79 17.34
CA TYR A 329 -12.54 11.91 17.95
C TYR A 329 -13.37 13.18 18.05
N MET A 330 -14.18 13.51 17.04
CA MET A 330 -15.01 14.73 17.02
C MET A 330 -16.19 14.64 17.99
N ASN A 331 -16.77 13.45 18.17
CA ASN A 331 -17.82 13.23 19.18
C ASN A 331 -17.32 13.50 20.62
N LYS A 332 -16.01 13.59 20.89
CA LYS A 332 -15.50 13.97 22.23
C LYS A 332 -15.81 15.41 22.65
N ASN A 333 -16.09 16.32 21.72
CA ASN A 333 -16.37 17.71 22.05
C ASN A 333 -17.85 18.00 22.36
N ASP A 334 -18.75 17.03 22.16
CA ASP A 334 -20.21 17.15 22.42
C ASP A 334 -20.71 16.22 23.55
N LEU A 335 -19.82 15.44 24.18
CA LEU A 335 -20.18 14.40 25.15
C LEU A 335 -20.44 14.89 26.59
N THR A 336 -20.91 16.12 26.78
CA THR A 336 -21.46 16.53 28.09
C THR A 336 -22.92 16.12 28.31
N GLN A 337 -23.56 15.43 27.34
CA GLN A 337 -24.99 15.07 27.42
C GLN A 337 -25.38 13.63 27.06
N LEU A 338 -24.44 12.70 26.82
CA LEU A 338 -24.82 11.30 26.59
C LEU A 338 -24.63 10.49 27.87
N ASP A 339 -25.75 9.92 28.33
CA ASP A 339 -25.85 9.04 29.48
C ASP A 339 -25.01 7.76 29.27
N HIS A 340 -24.51 7.21 30.37
CA HIS A 340 -23.40 6.26 30.39
C HIS A 340 -23.66 4.87 29.77
N ASP A 341 -24.87 4.61 29.25
CA ASP A 341 -25.28 3.30 28.72
C ASP A 341 -25.49 3.28 27.18
N ASP A 342 -25.40 4.40 26.47
CA ASP A 342 -25.62 4.47 25.01
C ASP A 342 -24.33 4.41 24.17
N ILE A 343 -23.46 3.43 24.44
CA ILE A 343 -22.39 3.10 23.47
C ILE A 343 -23.03 2.25 22.38
N THR A 344 -23.34 2.86 21.23
CA THR A 344 -23.83 2.17 20.05
C THR A 344 -22.87 1.04 19.65
N PRO A 345 -23.32 -0.23 19.59
CA PRO A 345 -22.47 -1.35 19.19
C PRO A 345 -21.84 -1.15 17.81
N LEU A 346 -20.62 -1.69 17.62
CA LEU A 346 -19.81 -1.57 16.40
C LEU A 346 -20.58 -1.95 15.12
N ASP A 347 -21.54 -2.87 15.25
CA ASP A 347 -22.36 -3.41 14.15
C ASP A 347 -23.37 -2.40 13.61
N GLN A 348 -23.92 -1.53 14.46
CA GLN A 348 -24.81 -0.44 14.04
C GLN A 348 -24.04 0.72 13.38
N LEU A 349 -22.74 0.87 13.67
CA LEU A 349 -21.86 1.79 12.94
C LEU A 349 -21.60 1.23 11.52
N TYR A 350 -21.36 -0.08 11.37
CA TYR A 350 -21.15 -0.70 10.05
C TYR A 350 -22.37 -0.61 9.11
N GLU A 351 -23.58 -0.85 9.62
CA GLU A 351 -24.82 -0.65 8.84
C GLU A 351 -25.04 0.81 8.44
N ARG A 352 -24.70 1.76 9.31
CA ARG A 352 -24.89 3.20 9.09
C ARG A 352 -23.98 3.80 8.02
N PHE A 353 -22.80 3.22 7.79
CA PHE A 353 -21.82 3.68 6.79
C PHE A 353 -21.86 2.93 5.45
N GLY A 354 -22.84 2.04 5.24
CA GLY A 354 -23.12 1.46 3.93
C GLY A 354 -21.93 0.75 3.31
N VAL A 355 -21.33 -0.20 4.05
CA VAL A 355 -20.41 -1.17 3.46
C VAL A 355 -21.21 -2.01 2.46
N SER A 356 -20.86 -1.92 1.17
CA SER A 356 -21.58 -2.50 0.05
C SER A 356 -21.61 -4.05 0.11
N PRO A 357 -22.69 -4.71 -0.34
CA PRO A 357 -22.90 -6.17 -0.28
C PRO A 357 -21.90 -7.03 -1.07
N TYR A 358 -20.87 -6.44 -1.70
CA TYR A 358 -19.75 -7.22 -2.23
C TYR A 358 -18.88 -7.82 -1.10
N VAL A 359 -19.02 -7.29 0.13
CA VAL A 359 -18.35 -7.81 1.33
C VAL A 359 -19.12 -8.98 1.96
N ASP A 360 -20.39 -9.22 1.58
CA ASP A 360 -21.18 -10.35 2.13
C ASP A 360 -20.71 -11.71 1.61
N SER A 361 -20.04 -11.77 0.45
CA SER A 361 -19.40 -13.02 0.00
C SER A 361 -18.15 -13.37 0.82
N VAL A 362 -17.57 -12.39 1.52
CA VAL A 362 -16.43 -12.58 2.43
C VAL A 362 -16.89 -12.71 3.90
N LEU A 363 -18.07 -12.18 4.24
CA LEU A 363 -18.60 -12.18 5.61
C LEU A 363 -19.65 -13.24 5.92
N ASN A 364 -20.24 -13.93 4.93
CA ASN A 364 -21.11 -15.10 5.21
C ASN A 364 -20.37 -16.34 5.74
N TYR A 365 -19.07 -16.22 6.03
CA TYR A 365 -18.33 -17.21 6.81
C TYR A 365 -18.23 -16.87 8.31
N ASN A 366 -18.69 -15.68 8.74
CA ASN A 366 -18.56 -15.20 10.12
C ASN A 366 -19.79 -15.44 11.02
N GLU A 367 -20.98 -15.74 10.49
CA GLU A 367 -22.16 -16.06 11.32
C GLU A 367 -22.04 -17.38 12.11
N GLN A 368 -21.08 -18.25 11.78
CA GLN A 368 -20.76 -19.42 12.62
C GLN A 368 -19.65 -19.18 13.65
N PHE A 369 -18.96 -18.04 13.61
CA PHE A 369 -17.79 -17.78 14.47
C PHE A 369 -18.07 -16.91 15.71
N GLU A 370 -19.24 -16.25 15.80
CA GLU A 370 -19.62 -15.47 17.00
C GLU A 370 -19.86 -16.31 18.26
N LYS A 371 -19.84 -17.64 18.16
CA LYS A 371 -19.84 -18.50 19.36
C LYS A 371 -18.47 -18.64 20.05
N ASN A 372 -17.34 -18.22 19.46
CA ASN A 372 -16.00 -18.46 20.05
C ASN A 372 -14.95 -17.34 19.81
N GLY A 373 -15.31 -16.07 19.98
CA GLY A 373 -14.47 -14.90 19.64
C GLY A 373 -13.05 -14.80 20.25
N LYS A 374 -12.01 -14.75 19.40
CA LYS A 374 -10.67 -14.20 19.69
C LYS A 374 -10.00 -13.56 18.43
N THR A 375 -9.36 -12.40 18.59
CA THR A 375 -8.56 -11.64 17.59
C THR A 375 -7.07 -12.03 17.58
N PHE A 376 -6.28 -11.67 16.54
CA PHE A 376 -4.83 -11.96 16.44
C PHE A 376 -4.02 -11.49 17.67
N GLN A 377 -4.31 -10.31 18.22
CA GLN A 377 -3.71 -9.82 19.47
C GLN A 377 -4.31 -10.43 20.75
N GLN A 378 -5.37 -11.23 20.64
CA GLN A 378 -5.87 -12.11 21.71
C GLN A 378 -5.35 -13.55 21.57
N CYS A 379 -4.66 -13.87 20.45
CA CYS A 379 -3.81 -15.06 20.35
C CYS A 379 -2.54 -14.95 21.19
N PHE A 380 -2.20 -13.73 21.63
CA PHE A 380 -1.04 -13.39 22.46
C PHE A 380 -1.52 -12.59 23.68
N VAL A 381 -1.13 -12.94 24.90
CA VAL A 381 -1.57 -12.19 26.09
C VAL A 381 -0.79 -10.87 26.14
N LYS A 382 -1.45 -9.77 26.52
CA LYS A 382 -0.80 -8.45 26.69
C LYS A 382 0.36 -8.46 27.70
N GLU A 383 0.43 -9.50 28.53
CA GLU A 383 1.46 -9.77 29.53
C GLU A 383 2.45 -10.88 29.10
N ASP A 384 2.16 -11.66 28.05
CA ASP A 384 2.93 -12.85 27.62
C ASP A 384 3.24 -12.88 26.11
N LYS A 385 4.53 -12.92 25.76
CA LYS A 385 5.04 -13.01 24.37
C LYS A 385 5.24 -14.44 23.84
N TYR A 386 4.80 -15.47 24.57
CA TYR A 386 5.36 -16.83 24.44
C TYR A 386 4.37 -17.99 24.22
N GLY A 387 3.08 -17.72 24.04
CA GLY A 387 2.07 -18.75 23.75
C GLY A 387 1.10 -18.31 22.65
N LEU A 388 0.68 -19.25 21.80
CA LEU A 388 -0.38 -19.06 20.81
C LEU A 388 -1.66 -19.71 21.34
N TYR A 389 -2.69 -18.92 21.64
CA TYR A 389 -3.99 -19.41 22.13
C TYR A 389 -5.02 -19.66 21.01
N CYS A 390 -4.57 -19.75 19.76
CA CYS A 390 -5.41 -19.78 18.56
C CYS A 390 -5.13 -21.00 17.67
N GLU A 391 -6.02 -21.23 16.70
CA GLU A 391 -5.95 -22.30 15.69
C GLU A 391 -4.59 -22.40 14.97
N ASN A 392 -4.34 -23.57 14.37
CA ASN A 392 -3.14 -23.91 13.59
C ASN A 392 -2.63 -22.71 12.75
N PRO A 393 -1.35 -22.32 12.84
CA PRO A 393 -0.81 -21.15 12.14
C PRO A 393 -0.97 -21.17 10.62
N LYS A 394 -1.06 -22.35 9.96
CA LYS A 394 -1.40 -22.44 8.53
C LYS A 394 -2.81 -21.89 8.26
N ILE A 395 -3.76 -22.23 9.13
CA ILE A 395 -5.14 -21.75 9.06
C ILE A 395 -5.18 -20.25 9.36
N LEU A 396 -4.44 -19.79 10.36
CA LEU A 396 -4.35 -18.37 10.70
C LEU A 396 -3.81 -17.52 9.54
N LEU A 397 -2.68 -17.91 8.93
CA LEU A 397 -2.09 -17.17 7.81
C LEU A 397 -3.00 -17.17 6.58
N LYS A 398 -3.65 -18.30 6.26
CA LYS A 398 -4.64 -18.40 5.18
C LYS A 398 -5.84 -17.50 5.43
N LYS A 399 -6.38 -17.46 6.65
CA LYS A 399 -7.48 -16.57 7.05
C LYS A 399 -7.09 -15.09 6.97
N LEU A 400 -5.82 -14.77 7.20
CA LEU A 400 -5.28 -13.41 7.08
C LEU A 400 -4.97 -13.01 5.63
N GLY A 401 -5.23 -13.87 4.63
CA GLY A 401 -4.90 -13.60 3.23
C GLY A 401 -3.40 -13.50 2.95
N ILE A 402 -2.57 -14.07 3.82
CA ILE A 402 -1.11 -14.01 3.70
C ILE A 402 -0.66 -15.21 2.86
N GLU A 403 -0.41 -14.97 1.58
CA GLU A 403 0.10 -15.96 0.64
C GLU A 403 1.62 -16.12 0.74
N ASN A 404 2.11 -17.33 0.44
CA ASN A 404 3.52 -17.72 0.56
C ASN A 404 4.19 -17.99 -0.79
N ASP A 405 3.55 -17.64 -1.90
CA ASP A 405 3.97 -17.99 -3.26
C ASP A 405 5.35 -17.40 -3.60
N ASN A 406 5.71 -16.27 -2.99
CA ASN A 406 7.02 -15.64 -3.15
C ASN A 406 8.19 -16.34 -2.43
N TYR A 407 7.95 -17.44 -1.70
CA TYR A 407 8.99 -18.23 -0.99
C TYR A 407 9.47 -19.42 -1.82
N ARG A 408 8.86 -19.64 -2.98
CA ARG A 408 9.08 -20.81 -3.82
C ARG A 408 9.45 -20.42 -5.24
N ILE A 409 10.10 -21.36 -5.91
CA ILE A 409 10.37 -21.32 -7.34
C ILE A 409 10.38 -22.76 -7.86
N LYS A 410 9.83 -23.00 -9.05
CA LYS A 410 9.88 -24.32 -9.67
C LYS A 410 11.25 -24.56 -10.30
N ALA A 411 11.70 -25.80 -10.31
CA ALA A 411 12.96 -26.13 -10.97
C ALA A 411 12.88 -25.85 -12.48
N ASP A 412 11.70 -26.08 -13.07
CA ASP A 412 11.44 -25.83 -14.50
C ASP A 412 11.53 -24.35 -14.88
N ASP A 413 11.31 -23.44 -13.92
CA ASP A 413 11.47 -22.01 -14.12
C ASP A 413 12.94 -21.58 -14.09
N LEU A 414 13.87 -22.44 -13.68
CA LEU A 414 15.30 -22.14 -13.53
C LEU A 414 16.13 -22.77 -14.64
N HIS A 415 16.71 -21.92 -15.51
CA HIS A 415 17.59 -22.35 -16.59
C HIS A 415 19.06 -22.16 -16.23
N TYR A 416 19.85 -23.22 -16.30
CA TYR A 416 21.30 -23.18 -16.02
C TYR A 416 22.02 -22.23 -16.98
N VAL A 417 22.92 -21.41 -16.46
CA VAL A 417 23.73 -20.47 -17.24
C VAL A 417 25.14 -21.02 -17.41
N GLN A 418 25.44 -21.51 -18.61
CA GLN A 418 26.75 -22.08 -18.95
C GLN A 418 27.72 -20.96 -19.42
N GLU A 419 28.34 -20.25 -18.47
CA GLU A 419 29.47 -19.33 -18.75
C GLU A 419 30.74 -19.80 -18.01
N LYS A 420 31.92 -19.24 -18.35
CA LYS A 420 33.24 -19.52 -17.73
C LYS A 420 33.31 -19.38 -16.19
N GLN A 421 32.22 -18.94 -15.55
CA GLN A 421 32.03 -18.77 -14.10
C GLN A 421 31.02 -19.77 -13.48
N GLY A 422 30.66 -20.85 -14.19
CA GLY A 422 29.51 -21.73 -13.90
C GLY A 422 29.41 -22.36 -12.50
N THR A 423 30.43 -22.20 -11.66
CA THR A 423 30.36 -22.42 -10.22
C THR A 423 31.04 -21.28 -9.45
N ILE A 424 30.34 -20.72 -8.47
CA ILE A 424 30.85 -19.68 -7.58
C ILE A 424 30.78 -20.20 -6.14
N LYS A 425 31.85 -20.02 -5.38
CA LYS A 425 31.85 -20.37 -3.95
C LYS A 425 31.09 -19.29 -3.17
N THR A 426 29.86 -19.58 -2.79
CA THR A 426 29.03 -18.79 -1.88
C THR A 426 29.03 -19.48 -0.52
N GLY A 427 29.81 -18.89 0.39
CA GLY A 427 30.09 -19.47 1.69
C GLY A 427 30.72 -20.85 1.72
N SER A 428 30.01 -21.84 2.27
CA SER A 428 30.57 -23.17 2.51
C SER A 428 30.35 -24.18 1.38
N THR A 429 29.51 -23.85 0.40
CA THR A 429 29.15 -24.72 -0.72
C THR A 429 29.39 -24.03 -2.07
N LEU A 430 29.44 -24.82 -3.14
CA LEU A 430 29.54 -24.30 -4.50
C LEU A 430 28.12 -24.05 -5.01
N ALA A 431 27.83 -22.81 -5.39
CA ALA A 431 26.59 -22.46 -6.07
C ALA A 431 26.79 -22.48 -7.59
N GLN A 432 25.74 -22.92 -8.27
CA GLN A 432 25.59 -22.81 -9.71
C GLN A 432 24.72 -21.59 -10.05
N ILE A 433 24.95 -20.98 -11.20
CA ILE A 433 24.18 -19.81 -11.64
C ILE A 433 23.04 -20.27 -12.54
N TYR A 434 21.83 -19.88 -12.16
CA TYR A 434 20.62 -20.11 -12.94
C TYR A 434 19.95 -18.78 -13.26
N ARG A 435 19.10 -18.78 -14.28
CA ARG A 435 18.30 -17.64 -14.70
C ARG A 435 16.85 -18.07 -14.87
N ASP A 436 15.93 -17.30 -14.31
CA ASP A 436 14.50 -17.58 -14.49
C ASP A 436 13.92 -17.05 -15.80
N THR A 437 12.64 -17.35 -16.05
CA THR A 437 11.86 -16.89 -17.20
C THR A 437 11.79 -15.37 -17.33
N ASN A 438 11.90 -14.64 -16.21
CA ASN A 438 11.94 -13.18 -16.14
C ASN A 438 13.36 -12.61 -16.25
N LYS A 439 14.35 -13.45 -16.60
CA LYS A 439 15.77 -13.09 -16.71
C LYS A 439 16.40 -12.67 -15.38
N ILE A 440 15.83 -13.07 -14.24
CA ILE A 440 16.43 -12.87 -12.91
C ILE A 440 17.42 -14.00 -12.65
N PHE A 441 18.61 -13.64 -12.15
CA PHE A 441 19.65 -14.62 -11.86
C PHE A 441 19.61 -15.08 -10.40
N TYR A 442 19.96 -16.35 -10.17
CA TYR A 442 19.97 -16.99 -8.85
C TYR A 442 21.27 -17.78 -8.66
N PHE A 443 21.78 -17.74 -7.43
CA PHE A 443 22.72 -18.73 -6.92
C PHE A 443 21.93 -19.92 -6.41
N VAL A 444 22.02 -21.04 -7.13
CA VAL A 444 21.37 -22.29 -6.76
C VAL A 444 22.39 -23.18 -6.07
N GLN A 445 22.09 -23.57 -4.83
CA GLN A 445 23.00 -24.35 -3.98
C GLN A 445 22.23 -25.29 -3.06
N SER A 446 22.91 -26.33 -2.58
CA SER A 446 22.47 -27.10 -1.42
C SER A 446 23.17 -26.51 -0.18
N PRO A 447 22.47 -25.73 0.66
CA PRO A 447 23.07 -25.09 1.82
C PRO A 447 23.18 -26.05 3.01
N LYS A 448 23.92 -25.66 4.05
CA LYS A 448 24.02 -26.45 5.28
C LYS A 448 22.70 -26.54 6.05
N SER A 449 21.89 -25.48 5.98
CA SER A 449 20.59 -25.42 6.64
C SER A 449 19.63 -24.60 5.78
N ILE A 450 18.70 -25.30 5.10
CA ILE A 450 17.61 -24.68 4.32
C ILE A 450 16.78 -23.75 5.20
N ARG A 451 16.50 -24.19 6.44
CA ARG A 451 15.77 -23.42 7.44
C ARG A 451 16.46 -22.08 7.73
N ASN A 452 17.77 -22.12 8.04
CA ASN A 452 18.50 -20.90 8.40
C ASN A 452 18.68 -19.99 7.17
N GLU A 453 18.90 -20.55 5.98
CA GLU A 453 18.95 -19.79 4.73
C GLU A 453 17.66 -19.02 4.47
N LEU A 454 16.52 -19.71 4.52
CA LEU A 454 15.23 -19.11 4.25
C LEU A 454 14.89 -18.05 5.31
N ILE A 455 14.84 -18.43 6.60
CA ILE A 455 14.43 -17.51 7.67
C ILE A 455 15.43 -16.35 7.81
N GLY A 456 16.72 -16.65 7.73
CA GLY A 456 17.79 -15.66 7.83
C GLY A 456 17.71 -14.62 6.71
N SER A 457 17.45 -15.03 5.47
CA SER A 457 17.28 -14.09 4.35
C SER A 457 16.11 -13.14 4.58
N LYS A 458 14.95 -13.64 5.01
CA LYS A 458 13.74 -12.81 5.16
C LYS A 458 13.88 -11.84 6.33
N LEU A 459 14.38 -12.31 7.47
CA LEU A 459 14.62 -11.45 8.63
C LEU A 459 15.75 -10.44 8.37
N MET A 460 16.79 -10.80 7.62
CA MET A 460 17.82 -9.85 7.21
C MET A 460 17.23 -8.76 6.30
N SER A 461 16.32 -9.12 5.38
CA SER A 461 15.65 -8.18 4.49
C SER A 461 14.78 -7.17 5.26
N LEU A 462 14.13 -7.58 6.35
CA LEU A 462 13.42 -6.64 7.24
C LEU A 462 14.35 -5.56 7.82
N ILE A 463 15.63 -5.87 8.04
CA ILE A 463 16.61 -4.98 8.66
C ILE A 463 17.37 -4.16 7.61
N LEU A 464 17.89 -4.79 6.56
CA LEU A 464 18.79 -4.17 5.58
C LEU A 464 18.12 -3.85 4.24
N GLY A 465 16.92 -4.36 3.99
CA GLY A 465 16.23 -4.24 2.71
C GLY A 465 16.63 -5.30 1.68
N PRO A 466 15.79 -5.51 0.65
CA PRO A 466 16.04 -6.48 -0.43
C PRO A 466 17.21 -6.09 -1.34
N GLU A 467 17.62 -4.82 -1.33
CA GLU A 467 18.74 -4.31 -2.11
C GLU A 467 20.11 -4.70 -1.54
N ARG A 468 20.18 -5.19 -0.29
CA ARG A 468 21.42 -5.63 0.37
C ARG A 468 21.37 -7.08 0.87
N THR A 469 20.29 -7.78 0.56
CA THR A 469 19.96 -9.11 1.08
C THR A 469 19.53 -9.99 -0.08
N ALA A 470 20.19 -11.14 -0.28
CA ALA A 470 19.74 -12.09 -1.27
C ALA A 470 18.39 -12.68 -0.85
N ASP A 471 17.40 -12.58 -1.72
CA ASP A 471 16.09 -13.19 -1.50
C ASP A 471 16.18 -14.70 -1.74
N VAL A 472 16.02 -15.50 -0.68
CA VAL A 472 16.10 -16.95 -0.77
C VAL A 472 14.72 -17.57 -1.00
N LYS A 473 14.67 -18.51 -1.94
CA LYS A 473 13.50 -19.32 -2.26
C LYS A 473 13.83 -20.80 -2.19
N ILE A 474 12.86 -21.61 -1.79
CA ILE A 474 12.93 -23.07 -1.89
C ILE A 474 12.60 -23.49 -3.33
N ILE A 475 13.36 -24.44 -3.86
CA ILE A 475 13.05 -25.04 -5.15
C ILE A 475 12.01 -26.15 -4.92
N GLU A 476 10.79 -25.98 -5.41
CA GLU A 476 9.64 -26.83 -5.04
C GLU A 476 9.90 -28.32 -5.28
N ASP A 477 10.48 -28.62 -6.43
CA ASP A 477 10.70 -29.99 -6.89
C ASP A 477 12.02 -30.58 -6.36
N ARG A 478 12.82 -29.75 -5.67
CA ARG A 478 14.15 -30.08 -5.09
C ARG A 478 14.36 -29.34 -3.76
N PRO A 479 13.59 -29.68 -2.71
CA PRO A 479 13.55 -28.91 -1.45
C PRO A 479 14.87 -28.97 -0.65
N GLU A 480 15.80 -29.84 -1.00
CA GLU A 480 17.19 -29.89 -0.52
C GLU A 480 18.10 -28.80 -1.10
N MET A 481 17.57 -28.01 -2.04
CA MET A 481 18.23 -26.89 -2.69
C MET A 481 17.47 -25.59 -2.47
N ILE A 482 18.20 -24.48 -2.54
CA ILE A 482 17.63 -23.14 -2.57
C ILE A 482 18.09 -22.37 -3.79
N ALA A 483 17.30 -21.38 -4.18
CA ALA A 483 17.66 -20.36 -5.13
C ALA A 483 17.77 -19.01 -4.41
N ALA A 484 18.98 -18.50 -4.23
CA ALA A 484 19.23 -17.16 -3.67
C ALA A 484 19.34 -16.15 -4.81
N ARG A 485 18.40 -15.20 -4.87
CA ARG A 485 18.38 -14.17 -5.92
C ARG A 485 19.67 -13.36 -5.89
N MET A 486 20.30 -13.22 -7.06
CA MET A 486 21.47 -12.37 -7.22
C MET A 486 21.09 -10.92 -7.03
N ILE A 487 21.83 -10.24 -6.15
CA ILE A 487 21.65 -8.81 -5.93
C ILE A 487 22.32 -8.04 -7.09
N LYS A 488 21.61 -7.08 -7.68
CA LYS A 488 22.11 -6.30 -8.82
C LYS A 488 23.41 -5.57 -8.44
N GLY A 489 24.45 -5.72 -9.26
CA GLY A 489 25.75 -5.08 -9.02
C GLY A 489 26.56 -5.68 -7.87
N PHE A 490 26.14 -6.83 -7.32
CA PHE A 490 26.86 -7.54 -6.27
C PHE A 490 28.12 -8.21 -6.81
N GLN A 491 29.21 -8.08 -6.05
CA GLN A 491 30.49 -8.72 -6.35
C GLN A 491 31.06 -9.38 -5.09
N LEU A 492 31.40 -10.66 -5.19
CA LEU A 492 32.16 -11.37 -4.17
C LEU A 492 33.63 -10.96 -4.25
N LYS A 493 34.24 -10.69 -3.10
CA LYS A 493 35.67 -10.34 -2.96
C LYS A 493 36.15 -9.28 -3.97
N ARG A 494 35.96 -8.02 -3.61
CA ARG A 494 36.57 -6.88 -4.31
C ARG A 494 37.86 -6.46 -3.60
N ASP A 495 38.85 -5.99 -4.35
CA ASP A 495 39.90 -5.16 -3.76
C ASP A 495 39.25 -3.86 -3.27
N LEU A 496 39.29 -3.66 -1.96
CA LEU A 496 38.71 -2.48 -1.30
C LEU A 496 39.68 -1.30 -1.28
N SER A 497 40.89 -1.45 -1.86
CA SER A 497 41.88 -0.38 -1.95
C SER A 497 41.29 0.84 -2.66
N GLY A 498 41.38 2.00 -2.00
CA GLY A 498 40.86 3.27 -2.52
C GLY A 498 39.33 3.39 -2.59
N LYS A 499 38.56 2.44 -2.04
CA LYS A 499 37.09 2.50 -1.98
C LYS A 499 36.62 2.88 -0.57
N ASN A 500 35.59 3.71 -0.50
CA ASN A 500 34.88 4.01 0.74
C ASN A 500 33.74 3.00 0.93
N VAL A 501 33.71 2.29 2.05
CA VAL A 501 32.64 1.32 2.36
C VAL A 501 31.69 1.95 3.36
N ILE A 502 30.43 2.13 2.96
CA ILE A 502 29.37 2.69 3.80
C ILE A 502 28.40 1.60 4.26
N GLY A 503 27.78 1.76 5.42
CA GLY A 503 26.77 0.82 5.93
C GLY A 503 27.32 -0.50 6.47
N SER A 504 28.63 -0.59 6.76
CA SER A 504 29.23 -1.75 7.43
C SER A 504 28.67 -1.97 8.84
N ALA A 505 28.39 -0.88 9.57
CA ALA A 505 27.73 -0.96 10.88
C ALA A 505 26.33 -1.57 10.77
N ASP A 506 25.56 -1.24 9.74
CA ASP A 506 24.21 -1.80 9.55
C ASP A 506 24.27 -3.32 9.41
N LEU A 507 25.14 -3.81 8.52
CA LEU A 507 25.29 -5.23 8.26
C LEU A 507 25.76 -5.96 9.53
N ASP A 508 26.73 -5.38 10.24
CA ASP A 508 27.25 -5.97 11.48
C ASP A 508 26.17 -6.10 12.55
N ILE A 509 25.37 -5.06 12.77
CA ILE A 509 24.28 -5.05 13.76
C ILE A 509 23.17 -6.01 13.36
N ALA A 510 22.81 -6.09 12.08
CA ALA A 510 21.81 -7.02 11.58
C ALA A 510 22.25 -8.48 11.77
N MET A 511 23.52 -8.79 11.47
CA MET A 511 24.10 -10.11 11.73
C MET A 511 24.13 -10.43 13.23
N ASP A 512 24.47 -9.45 14.09
CA ASP A 512 24.47 -9.64 15.54
C ASP A 512 23.08 -9.93 16.10
N PHE A 513 22.05 -9.28 15.54
CA PHE A 513 20.66 -9.55 15.90
C PHE A 513 20.26 -10.98 15.53
N LEU A 514 20.59 -11.46 14.33
CA LEU A 514 20.27 -12.82 13.88
C LEU A 514 21.19 -13.91 14.48
N GLY A 515 22.19 -13.53 15.30
CA GLY A 515 23.17 -14.48 15.84
C GLY A 515 24.09 -15.08 14.77
N LEU A 516 24.31 -14.35 13.67
CA LEU A 516 25.11 -14.79 12.54
C LEU A 516 26.59 -14.47 12.79
N THR A 517 27.38 -15.49 13.13
CA THR A 517 28.79 -15.32 13.52
C THR A 517 29.78 -15.48 12.36
N ASN A 518 29.39 -16.20 11.31
CA ASN A 518 30.25 -16.47 10.16
C ASN A 518 30.37 -15.25 9.22
N ARG A 519 31.34 -14.39 9.54
CA ARG A 519 31.66 -13.14 8.84
C ARG A 519 32.70 -13.31 7.72
N SER A 520 32.83 -14.52 7.16
CA SER A 520 33.72 -14.82 6.04
C SER A 520 33.45 -13.92 4.82
N GLY A 521 34.51 -13.46 4.15
CA GLY A 521 34.41 -12.70 2.90
C GLY A 521 33.89 -13.50 1.70
N PHE A 522 33.57 -14.78 1.88
CA PHE A 522 32.83 -15.60 0.91
C PHE A 522 31.30 -15.52 1.10
N ASN A 523 30.85 -14.96 2.23
CA ASN A 523 29.42 -14.81 2.54
C ASN A 523 28.93 -13.36 2.42
N ILE A 524 29.88 -12.42 2.43
CA ILE A 524 29.67 -10.98 2.36
C ILE A 524 30.33 -10.49 1.09
N GLY A 525 29.57 -9.80 0.25
CA GLY A 525 30.09 -9.08 -0.90
C GLY A 525 29.77 -7.61 -0.81
N HIS A 526 30.05 -6.88 -1.89
CA HIS A 526 29.83 -5.45 -1.96
C HIS A 526 29.04 -5.11 -3.22
N ILE A 527 28.19 -4.10 -3.09
CA ILE A 527 27.42 -3.50 -4.18
C ILE A 527 28.00 -2.13 -4.44
N GLU A 528 28.22 -1.81 -5.71
CA GLU A 528 28.69 -0.50 -6.11
C GLU A 528 27.56 0.53 -6.01
N VAL A 529 27.74 1.53 -5.14
CA VAL A 529 26.84 2.69 -5.04
C VAL A 529 27.26 3.74 -6.06
N ASN A 530 28.57 3.96 -6.18
CA ASN A 530 29.20 4.76 -7.23
C ASN A 530 30.68 4.35 -7.37
N SER A 531 31.41 5.02 -8.28
CA SER A 531 32.81 4.67 -8.61
C SER A 531 33.79 4.68 -7.44
N LYS A 532 33.48 5.30 -6.29
CA LYS A 532 34.33 5.31 -5.08
C LYS A 532 33.65 4.70 -3.86
N THR A 533 32.34 4.44 -3.89
CA THR A 533 31.58 4.02 -2.71
C THR A 533 30.94 2.65 -2.91
N LEU A 534 31.12 1.80 -1.91
CA LEU A 534 30.55 0.46 -1.84
C LEU A 534 29.65 0.32 -0.62
N THR A 535 28.64 -0.54 -0.70
CA THR A 535 27.84 -0.96 0.47
C THR A 535 27.90 -2.48 0.61
N PRO A 536 28.10 -3.01 1.83
CA PRO A 536 28.21 -4.46 2.01
C PRO A 536 26.82 -5.10 2.01
N ALA A 537 26.76 -6.29 1.43
CA ALA A 537 25.56 -7.08 1.26
C ALA A 537 25.83 -8.55 1.60
N ARG A 538 24.76 -9.26 1.98
CA ARG A 538 24.84 -10.64 2.44
C ARG A 538 24.11 -11.57 1.48
N VAL A 539 24.67 -12.77 1.26
CA VAL A 539 24.11 -13.77 0.32
C VAL A 539 24.09 -15.21 0.86
N ASP A 540 24.58 -15.44 2.08
CA ASP A 540 24.56 -16.75 2.77
C ASP A 540 24.10 -16.55 4.22
N TYR A 541 23.06 -17.28 4.61
CA TYR A 541 22.45 -17.23 5.95
C TYR A 541 22.45 -18.59 6.66
N SER A 542 23.19 -19.57 6.15
CA SER A 542 23.25 -20.94 6.70
C SER A 542 23.63 -20.98 8.18
N TYR A 543 24.40 -19.99 8.65
CA TYR A 543 24.86 -19.83 10.03
C TYR A 543 24.05 -18.80 10.84
N SER A 544 22.81 -18.53 10.46
CA SER A 544 21.87 -17.75 11.28
C SER A 544 21.43 -18.55 12.51
N PHE A 545 21.14 -17.85 13.60
CA PHE A 545 20.58 -18.42 14.83
C PHE A 545 21.44 -19.50 15.48
N LEU A 546 22.78 -19.40 15.37
CA LEU A 546 23.70 -20.41 15.89
C LEU A 546 23.55 -20.71 17.38
N TYR A 547 23.03 -19.76 18.16
CA TYR A 547 22.68 -19.97 19.56
C TYR A 547 21.58 -21.03 19.78
N GLU A 548 20.89 -21.50 18.73
CA GLU A 548 19.90 -22.58 18.81
C GLU A 548 20.44 -23.96 18.44
N GLU A 549 21.63 -24.05 17.82
CA GLU A 549 22.20 -25.32 17.36
C GLU A 549 22.91 -26.04 18.52
N LYS A 550 22.50 -27.28 18.80
CA LYS A 550 23.05 -28.08 19.90
C LYS A 550 24.34 -28.83 19.57
N ASP A 551 24.63 -29.07 18.29
CA ASP A 551 25.80 -29.84 17.87
C ASP A 551 26.34 -29.36 16.52
N LEU A 552 27.64 -29.02 16.51
CA LEU A 552 28.66 -29.40 15.52
C LEU A 552 29.95 -28.63 15.89
N HIS A 553 30.72 -29.18 16.83
CA HIS A 553 32.14 -28.85 17.10
C HIS A 553 32.54 -27.48 17.67
N SER A 554 31.64 -26.62 18.14
CA SER A 554 32.08 -25.37 18.81
C SER A 554 32.08 -25.49 20.33
N ASN A 555 33.26 -25.55 20.95
CA ASN A 555 33.51 -25.22 22.36
C ASN A 555 33.23 -23.74 22.69
N SER A 556 32.33 -23.06 21.97
CA SER A 556 32.08 -21.63 22.15
C SER A 556 30.92 -21.41 23.12
N ASP A 557 31.17 -20.60 24.15
CA ASP A 557 30.26 -20.11 25.17
C ASP A 557 28.97 -19.38 24.66
N THR A 558 28.59 -19.50 23.38
CA THR A 558 27.58 -18.67 22.68
C THR A 558 26.24 -19.38 22.43
N GLN A 559 25.81 -20.27 23.33
CA GLN A 559 24.51 -20.96 23.22
C GLN A 559 23.32 -20.17 23.81
N ASP A 560 23.54 -18.94 24.29
CA ASP A 560 22.48 -18.11 24.87
C ASP A 560 21.96 -17.11 23.82
N PRO A 561 20.68 -17.19 23.39
CA PRO A 561 20.06 -16.22 22.47
C PRO A 561 20.06 -14.78 23.02
N LEU A 562 20.34 -14.59 24.31
CA LEU A 562 20.40 -13.29 24.97
C LEU A 562 21.82 -12.70 25.05
N ASP A 563 22.83 -13.41 24.55
CA ASP A 563 24.23 -12.96 24.55
C ASP A 563 24.47 -11.79 23.58
N LEU A 564 24.89 -10.63 24.11
CA LEU A 564 25.16 -9.42 23.34
C LEU A 564 26.66 -9.20 23.06
N ARG A 565 27.54 -10.18 23.31
CA ARG A 565 28.99 -10.05 23.09
C ARG A 565 29.35 -9.58 21.68
N LEU A 566 28.66 -10.10 20.66
CA LEU A 566 28.89 -9.72 19.27
C LEU A 566 28.49 -8.25 19.01
N LEU A 567 27.32 -7.84 19.49
CA LEU A 567 26.86 -6.45 19.42
C LEU A 567 27.85 -5.49 20.08
N PHE A 568 28.35 -5.86 21.26
CA PHE A 568 29.36 -5.08 21.97
C PHE A 568 30.73 -5.07 21.29
N SER A 569 31.07 -6.11 20.52
CA SER A 569 32.25 -6.11 19.65
C SER A 569 32.07 -5.14 18.49
N THR A 570 30.89 -5.12 17.86
CA THR A 570 30.51 -4.18 16.81
C THR A 570 30.59 -2.73 17.28
N PHE A 571 30.16 -2.44 18.52
CA PHE A 571 30.24 -1.08 19.10
C PHE A 571 31.68 -0.58 19.30
N LYS A 572 32.67 -1.47 19.35
CA LYS A 572 34.09 -1.07 19.42
C LYS A 572 34.66 -0.72 18.04
N LYS A 573 34.04 -1.22 16.96
CA LYS A 573 34.51 -1.07 15.58
C LYS A 573 33.94 0.17 14.89
N HIS A 574 32.69 0.50 15.16
CA HIS A 574 31.96 1.57 14.46
C HIS A 574 31.67 2.77 15.36
N SER A 575 31.47 3.93 14.75
CA SER A 575 31.10 5.14 15.48
C SER A 575 29.66 5.07 15.99
N ARG A 576 29.35 5.88 17.00
CA ARG A 576 27.98 6.00 17.52
C ARG A 576 26.97 6.40 16.43
N ALA A 577 27.36 7.27 15.50
CA ALA A 577 26.49 7.75 14.44
C ALA A 577 26.12 6.65 13.44
N GLU A 578 27.05 5.73 13.16
CA GLU A 578 26.83 4.60 12.24
C GLU A 578 25.96 3.51 12.86
N ILE A 579 25.99 3.35 14.19
CA ILE A 579 25.29 2.26 14.90
C ILE A 579 23.81 2.58 15.18
N LEU A 580 23.52 3.83 15.52
CA LEU A 580 22.20 4.23 16.02
C LEU A 580 21.03 3.97 15.04
N PRO A 581 21.16 4.22 13.72
CA PRO A 581 20.06 4.00 12.79
C PRO A 581 19.55 2.56 12.77
N THR A 582 20.44 1.59 12.61
CA THR A 582 20.07 0.16 12.56
C THR A 582 19.57 -0.35 13.90
N LEU A 583 20.20 0.08 15.00
CA LEU A 583 19.77 -0.28 16.35
C LEU A 583 18.36 0.24 16.65
N LYS A 584 18.06 1.48 16.21
CA LYS A 584 16.72 2.06 16.26
C LYS A 584 15.73 1.27 15.41
N LYS A 585 16.09 0.94 14.17
CA LYS A 585 15.26 0.16 13.25
C LYS A 585 14.87 -1.19 13.85
N ILE A 586 15.81 -1.93 14.44
CA ILE A 586 15.54 -3.22 15.11
C ILE A 586 14.65 -3.03 16.34
N ALA A 587 14.93 -2.03 17.18
CA ALA A 587 14.15 -1.78 18.39
C ALA A 587 12.69 -1.38 18.09
N GLU A 588 12.45 -0.68 16.98
CA GLU A 588 11.14 -0.17 16.55
C GLU A 588 10.39 -1.13 15.61
N MET A 589 11.04 -2.17 15.07
CA MET A 589 10.42 -3.24 14.27
C MET A 589 9.24 -3.84 15.04
N GLY A 590 8.11 -4.17 14.41
CA GLY A 590 6.96 -4.80 15.07
C GLY A 590 7.30 -6.20 15.60
N ASP A 591 6.78 -6.59 16.77
CA ASP A 591 6.96 -7.98 17.29
C ASP A 591 6.32 -8.99 16.31
N GLU A 592 5.15 -8.62 15.78
CA GLU A 592 4.40 -9.38 14.79
C GLU A 592 5.15 -9.57 13.47
N GLN A 593 6.00 -8.61 13.05
CA GLN A 593 6.77 -8.75 11.81
C GLN A 593 7.77 -9.90 11.90
N ILE A 594 8.51 -10.00 13.01
CA ILE A 594 9.46 -11.09 13.25
C ILE A 594 8.70 -12.42 13.35
N PHE A 595 7.60 -12.40 14.10
CA PHE A 595 6.84 -13.61 14.40
C PHE A 595 6.13 -14.19 13.17
N VAL A 596 5.42 -13.35 12.42
CA VAL A 596 4.73 -13.74 11.18
C VAL A 596 5.74 -14.22 10.16
N GLU A 597 6.88 -13.55 10.01
CA GLU A 597 7.91 -13.95 9.04
C GLU A 597 8.49 -15.33 9.35
N VAL A 598 8.77 -15.62 10.63
CA VAL A 598 9.19 -16.96 11.07
C VAL A 598 8.09 -18.01 10.81
N LEU A 599 6.82 -17.67 11.06
CA LEU A 599 5.70 -18.58 10.80
C LEU A 599 5.46 -18.82 9.31
N ARG A 600 5.61 -17.82 8.44
CA ARG A 600 5.52 -18.00 6.97
C ARG A 600 6.59 -18.96 6.50
N CYS A 601 7.83 -18.76 6.91
CA CYS A 601 8.92 -19.68 6.62
C CYS A 601 8.62 -21.10 7.15
N TRP A 602 8.11 -21.22 8.37
CA TRP A 602 7.68 -22.51 8.92
C TRP A 602 6.60 -23.18 8.08
N THR A 603 5.57 -22.44 7.64
CA THR A 603 4.49 -23.03 6.84
C THR A 603 5.01 -23.64 5.54
N VAL A 604 5.95 -22.96 4.89
CA VAL A 604 6.60 -23.45 3.67
C VAL A 604 7.49 -24.66 3.97
N LEU A 605 8.38 -24.56 4.97
CA LEU A 605 9.30 -25.64 5.33
C LEU A 605 8.57 -26.91 5.77
N SER A 606 7.48 -26.77 6.53
CA SER A 606 6.70 -27.88 7.08
C SER A 606 5.90 -28.68 6.05
N GLU A 607 5.85 -28.25 4.79
CA GLU A 607 5.26 -29.04 3.71
C GLU A 607 6.21 -30.09 3.15
N TYR A 608 7.51 -29.97 3.43
CA TYR A 608 8.52 -30.90 2.96
C TYR A 608 8.97 -31.78 4.11
N ASN A 609 8.55 -33.05 4.07
CA ASN A 609 8.77 -34.03 5.15
C ASN A 609 10.24 -34.21 5.58
N ASN A 610 11.20 -33.86 4.71
CA ASN A 610 12.64 -34.00 4.96
C ASN A 610 13.29 -32.74 5.56
N LEU A 611 12.55 -31.63 5.68
CA LEU A 611 13.03 -30.38 6.27
C LEU A 611 12.54 -30.27 7.72
N SER A 612 13.27 -30.91 8.64
CA SER A 612 12.91 -30.95 10.07
C SER A 612 12.84 -29.55 10.69
N PHE A 613 11.64 -28.98 10.79
CA PHE A 613 11.39 -27.72 11.49
C PHE A 613 9.98 -27.73 12.08
N SER A 614 9.89 -28.12 13.36
CA SER A 614 8.60 -28.23 14.03
C SER A 614 8.00 -26.86 14.33
N LEU A 615 6.69 -26.81 14.53
CA LEU A 615 6.02 -25.58 14.93
C LEU A 615 6.54 -25.07 16.28
N LYS A 616 6.89 -25.99 17.18
CA LYS A 616 7.50 -25.68 18.48
C LYS A 616 8.85 -24.99 18.31
N ASP A 617 9.66 -25.44 17.36
CA ASP A 617 10.96 -24.81 17.06
C ASP A 617 10.78 -23.43 16.44
N ALA A 618 9.78 -23.24 15.56
CA ALA A 618 9.45 -21.94 15.00
C ALA A 618 9.03 -20.92 16.08
N PHE A 619 8.17 -21.33 17.02
CA PHE A 619 7.80 -20.48 18.15
C PHE A 619 8.97 -20.16 19.06
N LYS A 620 9.81 -21.16 19.34
CA LYS A 620 11.02 -20.96 20.16
C LYS A 620 11.97 -19.95 19.51
N LEU A 621 12.20 -20.06 18.20
CA LEU A 621 13.04 -19.13 17.45
C LEU A 621 12.46 -17.72 17.46
N ALA A 622 11.18 -17.57 17.12
CA ALA A 622 10.51 -16.27 17.14
C ALA A 622 10.59 -15.63 18.55
N SER A 623 10.29 -16.40 19.59
CA SER A 623 10.42 -16.00 21.00
C SER A 623 11.82 -15.48 21.33
N ASN A 624 12.86 -16.26 20.98
CA ASN A 624 14.25 -15.90 21.24
C ASN A 624 14.62 -14.58 20.52
N LEU A 625 14.15 -14.38 19.29
CA LEU A 625 14.36 -13.14 18.54
C LEU A 625 13.64 -11.93 19.18
N LEU A 626 12.43 -12.11 19.71
CA LEU A 626 11.70 -11.05 20.42
C LEU A 626 12.39 -10.67 21.74
N GLU A 627 12.89 -11.64 22.50
CA GLU A 627 13.69 -11.39 23.70
C GLU A 627 14.98 -10.63 23.36
N ARG A 628 15.65 -11.03 22.28
CA ARG A 628 16.85 -10.36 21.77
C ARG A 628 16.56 -8.94 21.30
N LYS A 629 15.40 -8.70 20.65
CA LYS A 629 14.93 -7.36 20.28
C LYS A 629 14.70 -6.48 21.51
N GLU A 630 14.10 -7.03 22.58
CA GLU A 630 13.94 -6.31 23.86
C GLU A 630 15.30 -5.87 24.42
N LEU A 631 16.33 -6.72 24.34
CA LEU A 631 17.69 -6.37 24.74
C LEU A 631 18.30 -5.26 23.88
N PHE A 632 18.14 -5.32 22.56
CA PHE A 632 18.59 -4.26 21.64
C PHE A 632 17.91 -2.92 21.97
N ALA A 633 16.61 -2.93 22.29
CA ALA A 633 15.87 -1.75 22.73
C ALA A 633 16.37 -1.19 24.07
N LYS A 634 16.72 -2.05 25.04
CA LYS A 634 17.34 -1.63 26.31
C LYS A 634 18.70 -0.99 26.09
N VAL A 635 19.53 -1.59 25.24
CA VAL A 635 20.83 -1.04 24.84
C VAL A 635 20.67 0.35 24.19
N LEU A 636 19.73 0.49 23.25
CA LEU A 636 19.43 1.78 22.61
C LEU A 636 19.02 2.86 23.63
N SER A 637 18.16 2.50 24.58
CA SER A 637 17.71 3.42 25.64
C SER A 637 18.88 3.91 26.50
N GLU A 638 19.77 3.00 26.92
CA GLU A 638 20.97 3.37 27.67
C GLU A 638 21.93 4.26 26.90
N ILE A 639 22.14 3.96 25.61
CA ILE A 639 22.98 4.80 24.75
C ILE A 639 22.39 6.22 24.65
N LYS A 640 21.06 6.37 24.50
CA LYS A 640 20.39 7.68 24.43
C LYS A 640 20.51 8.48 25.73
N ASN A 641 20.44 7.83 26.89
CA ASN A 641 20.50 8.49 28.20
C ASN A 641 21.89 9.01 28.58
N HIS A 642 22.95 8.58 27.89
CA HIS A 642 24.32 9.03 28.13
C HIS A 642 24.79 9.94 26.98
N GLN A 643 24.49 11.24 27.13
CA GLN A 643 24.85 12.29 26.17
C GLN A 643 26.34 12.69 26.19
N HIS A 644 27.10 12.27 27.19
CA HIS A 644 28.43 12.83 27.48
C HIS A 644 29.58 12.34 26.59
N ASN A 645 29.38 11.37 25.69
CA ASN A 645 30.44 10.95 24.77
C ASN A 645 29.93 10.91 23.32
N LYS A 646 30.32 11.92 22.54
CA LYS A 646 29.79 12.21 21.20
C LYS A 646 30.30 11.21 20.14
N TYR A 647 31.36 10.45 20.44
CA TYR A 647 32.12 9.68 19.43
C TYR A 647 32.00 8.15 19.54
N ARG A 648 32.11 7.56 20.74
CA ARG A 648 32.05 6.10 20.94
C ARG A 648 31.15 5.68 22.11
N ILE A 649 30.58 4.48 22.03
CA ILE A 649 29.73 3.89 23.06
C ILE A 649 30.61 3.25 24.15
N ASP A 650 30.37 3.59 25.41
CA ASP A 650 31.03 2.96 26.56
C ASP A 650 30.43 1.58 26.85
N VAL A 651 31.06 0.55 26.25
CA VAL A 651 30.64 -0.86 26.38
C VAL A 651 30.72 -1.36 27.83
N SER A 652 31.60 -0.81 28.67
CA SER A 652 31.78 -1.30 30.04
C SER A 652 30.52 -1.08 30.91
N LYS A 653 29.86 0.06 30.73
CA LYS A 653 28.60 0.40 31.39
C LYS A 653 27.41 -0.42 30.89
N LEU A 654 27.40 -0.78 29.62
CA LEU A 654 26.37 -1.65 29.06
C LEU A 654 26.51 -3.08 29.60
N LYS A 655 27.74 -3.61 29.65
CA LYS A 655 28.03 -4.93 30.22
C LYS A 655 27.63 -5.07 31.68
N SER A 656 27.83 -4.02 32.50
CA SER A 656 27.43 -4.07 33.92
C SER A 656 25.91 -4.12 34.13
N LYS A 657 25.12 -3.67 33.14
CA LYS A 657 23.65 -3.73 33.15
C LYS A 657 23.08 -4.96 32.44
N GLU A 658 23.79 -5.49 31.45
CA GLU A 658 23.40 -6.66 30.64
C GLU A 658 22.92 -7.83 31.51
N LYS A 659 23.72 -8.22 32.51
CA LYS A 659 23.39 -9.34 33.40
C LYS A 659 22.01 -9.17 34.05
N LYS A 660 21.70 -7.98 34.56
CA LYS A 660 20.40 -7.66 35.20
C LYS A 660 19.25 -7.70 34.19
N TRP A 661 19.48 -7.30 32.94
CA TRP A 661 18.44 -7.37 31.92
C TRP A 661 18.13 -8.80 31.50
N ILE A 662 19.18 -9.62 31.33
CA ILE A 662 19.07 -11.04 31.01
C ILE A 662 18.36 -11.79 32.14
N GLU A 663 18.75 -11.55 33.41
CA GLU A 663 18.08 -12.13 34.58
C GLU A 663 16.58 -11.82 34.59
N LYS A 664 16.20 -10.56 34.37
CA LYS A 664 14.77 -10.17 34.29
C LYS A 664 14.01 -10.87 33.17
N ILE A 665 14.63 -11.08 32.01
CA ILE A 665 14.00 -11.81 30.90
C ILE A 665 13.85 -13.29 31.27
N LYS A 666 14.89 -13.90 31.83
CA LYS A 666 14.87 -15.31 32.28
C LYS A 666 13.84 -15.55 33.40
N GLU A 667 13.69 -14.62 34.33
CA GLU A 667 12.66 -14.67 35.38
C GLU A 667 11.24 -14.64 34.79
N LYS A 668 10.97 -13.76 33.82
CA LYS A 668 9.68 -13.73 33.10
C LYS A 668 9.40 -15.08 32.43
N ARG A 669 10.40 -15.63 31.74
CA ARG A 669 10.33 -16.94 31.07
C ARG A 669 10.03 -18.09 32.04
N LYS A 670 10.69 -18.10 33.21
CA LYS A 670 10.48 -19.11 34.26
C LYS A 670 9.05 -19.03 34.83
N LYS A 671 8.60 -17.84 35.23
CA LYS A 671 7.22 -17.63 35.74
C LYS A 671 6.17 -18.13 34.75
N PHE A 672 6.38 -17.87 33.45
CA PHE A 672 5.50 -18.36 32.40
C PHE A 672 5.48 -19.89 32.29
N SER A 673 6.65 -20.54 32.29
CA SER A 673 6.73 -22.01 32.24
C SER A 673 6.04 -22.68 33.45
N GLU A 674 6.13 -22.07 34.63
CA GLU A 674 5.48 -22.54 35.84
C GLU A 674 3.95 -22.38 35.75
N THR A 675 3.46 -21.25 35.21
CA THR A 675 2.02 -21.03 34.95
C THR A 675 1.44 -22.04 33.95
N LEU A 676 2.16 -22.37 32.88
CA LEU A 676 1.74 -23.38 31.89
C LEU A 676 1.68 -24.79 32.50
N SER A 677 2.68 -25.17 33.31
CA SER A 677 2.70 -26.48 33.98
C SER A 677 1.55 -26.68 34.97
N LYS A 678 0.99 -25.59 35.52
CA LYS A 678 -0.15 -25.61 36.44
C LYS A 678 -1.52 -25.66 35.74
N ASN A 679 -1.61 -25.19 34.49
CA ASN A 679 -2.87 -25.08 33.75
C ASN A 679 -3.15 -26.22 32.77
N GLY A 680 -2.24 -27.19 32.62
CA GLY A 680 -2.54 -28.53 32.09
C GLY A 680 -3.12 -28.65 30.68
N ASN A 681 -3.08 -27.62 29.84
CA ASN A 681 -3.56 -27.65 28.45
C ASN A 681 -2.62 -26.89 27.51
#